data_AF-A0A059LRS8-F1
#
_entry.id   AF-A0A059LRS8-F1
#
_cell.length_a   1.000
_cell.length_b   1.000
_cell.length_c   1.000
_cell.angle_alpha   90.00
_cell.angle_beta   90.00
_cell.angle_gamma   90.00
#
_symmetry.space_group_name_H-M   'P 1'
#
loop_
_entity.id
_entity.type
_entity.pdbx_description
1 polymer ?
#
loop_
_entity_poly.entity_id
_entity_poly.type
_entity_poly.pdbx_seq_one_letter_code
_entity_poly.pdbx_strand_id
1 'polypeptide(L)'
;MSDGPALERALVLVLIDGAGDVSIPSLDNVTPLQRAHTPFMDAIARSGRLGLLDAVEPGLACGSDTAHLSLLGYPPYQTYRGRGAFESLGAGLAMRPGDVAFKCNFATMDPADPRSLRVLRRRADRVFEAEGPVLCAALDGLSIPGFPEHSLRVRYATEHRAGLVLAGPGLTDRVVGTDPLKDGLDLVTPVPSGSEWESQAAAPGAGPSARGLSDESAQLTCRVLWAASQEARRVLASHPTNARRRALGLAAGDVLLLRGAGSFVEVPSFRERHGLAAGVVAPTRIIAGLAATLGMERLEADGATGDYRSDLSAKMRAAAQAVQGGGGGEEVGGGEVGEERGGGEGGGGEGGGGEGTGGEGGEKGKAPQPSAIRSSPLDFVMVHIKAVDDAGHDRLTLGKVRLLEAVDKAVGQLVCRLEGGRGPTGRSREFFVAVTSDHSTPVEGGDHSFEPVPFALAAVEDVVAELGGAAALARTAPLDEIKLSVTMDDRRTSPRGMASETPYVSAFDESHVVSGYVGNKAAVFPLQLLGFEVDAVHTVHLSNHTGYPIYKGTVLKSAELWEIVHTMDSNGLLAQITHLLTGFVGSGELMAVFERVIRLLRARNPDLVYVCDPVQGDHGILYVSPELPPLFRQLIAHATVLTPNQFEAGLLLNRPLKGLRDARQACEELLDKGPAVVVLTSLDLPAWPQHVTIVAAQRLDGQEGATVFRELEEDGDALQPCSPRCSFLILRVPRLKAYFTGTGDLLSALLLAHLHREKNSLRPALEVAVAALQTVLADTAAHSQSAADIKSRDAATCRRQELRLVQNAQALLRPPVQHRARELTEKDLEEDDRAAAAGENG
;
A
#
# COMPACT_ATOMS: atom_id res chain seq x y z
N MET A 1 6.75 -49.12 -7.93
CA MET A 1 5.57 -49.38 -7.06
C MET A 1 4.41 -48.64 -7.70
N SER A 2 3.32 -49.34 -7.99
CA SER A 2 2.27 -48.95 -8.94
C SER A 2 1.51 -47.68 -8.54
N ASP A 3 1.35 -46.74 -9.48
CA ASP A 3 0.41 -45.62 -9.38
C ASP A 3 -1.01 -46.16 -9.14
N GLY A 4 -1.55 -45.93 -7.93
CA GLY A 4 -2.96 -46.19 -7.63
C GLY A 4 -3.88 -45.28 -8.46
N PRO A 5 -5.12 -45.69 -8.75
CA PRO A 5 -6.05 -44.87 -9.51
C PRO A 5 -6.35 -43.57 -8.76
N ALA A 6 -6.36 -42.44 -9.47
CA ALA A 6 -6.76 -41.14 -8.93
C ALA A 6 -8.19 -41.20 -8.38
N LEU A 7 -8.45 -40.54 -7.25
CA LEU A 7 -9.77 -40.55 -6.63
C LEU A 7 -10.78 -39.77 -7.48
N GLU A 8 -12.05 -40.18 -7.41
CA GLU A 8 -13.17 -39.50 -8.11
C GLU A 8 -13.40 -38.06 -7.63
N ARG A 9 -12.80 -37.69 -6.49
CA ARG A 9 -12.87 -36.36 -5.89
C ARG A 9 -11.48 -35.74 -5.78
N ALA A 10 -11.42 -34.42 -5.94
CA ALA A 10 -10.22 -33.64 -5.64
C ALA A 10 -10.58 -32.37 -4.86
N LEU A 11 -9.66 -31.95 -3.98
CA LEU A 11 -9.80 -30.73 -3.18
C LEU A 11 -8.67 -29.75 -3.52
N VAL A 12 -9.04 -28.51 -3.84
CA VAL A 12 -8.11 -27.38 -3.86
C VAL A 12 -8.36 -26.50 -2.63
N LEU A 13 -7.39 -26.45 -1.73
CA LEU A 13 -7.39 -25.59 -0.55
C LEU A 13 -6.65 -24.28 -0.89
N VAL A 14 -7.38 -23.16 -0.96
CA VAL A 14 -6.79 -21.82 -1.03
C VAL A 14 -6.55 -21.32 0.39
N LEU A 15 -5.28 -21.33 0.81
CA LEU A 15 -4.86 -20.87 2.13
C LEU A 15 -4.32 -19.45 2.00
N ILE A 16 -5.06 -18.50 2.60
CA ILE A 16 -4.75 -17.08 2.62
C ILE A 16 -4.03 -16.76 3.94
N ASP A 17 -2.70 -16.65 3.90
CA ASP A 17 -1.87 -16.45 5.10
C ASP A 17 -2.31 -15.18 5.85
N GLY A 18 -2.50 -15.27 7.16
CA GLY A 18 -2.86 -14.12 8.01
C GLY A 18 -4.19 -13.43 7.69
N ALA A 19 -5.14 -14.10 7.01
CA ALA A 19 -6.40 -13.48 6.60
C ALA A 19 -7.33 -13.11 7.76
N GLY A 20 -7.20 -13.77 8.92
CA GLY A 20 -7.92 -13.41 10.14
C GLY A 20 -7.55 -12.02 10.63
N ASP A 21 -8.53 -11.31 11.18
CA ASP A 21 -8.39 -9.95 11.72
C ASP A 21 -9.51 -9.67 12.73
N VAL A 22 -9.44 -8.50 13.37
CA VAL A 22 -10.44 -8.00 14.31
C VAL A 22 -11.32 -6.92 13.67
N SER A 23 -12.38 -6.52 14.36
CA SER A 23 -13.20 -5.37 13.95
C SER A 23 -12.38 -4.08 14.01
N ILE A 24 -12.34 -3.33 12.90
CA ILE A 24 -11.52 -2.11 12.79
C ILE A 24 -12.42 -0.87 12.74
N PRO A 25 -12.25 0.12 13.64
CA PRO A 25 -13.08 1.32 13.65
C PRO A 25 -13.07 2.12 12.35
N SER A 26 -11.93 2.19 11.64
CA SER A 26 -11.83 2.89 10.36
C SER A 26 -12.49 2.14 9.18
N LEU A 27 -12.94 0.90 9.40
CA LEU A 27 -13.73 0.11 8.45
C LEU A 27 -15.16 -0.09 8.96
N ASP A 28 -15.74 0.92 9.62
CA ASP A 28 -17.11 0.85 10.17
C ASP A 28 -17.31 -0.31 11.17
N ASN A 29 -16.26 -0.65 11.94
CA ASN A 29 -16.21 -1.76 12.90
C ASN A 29 -16.37 -3.17 12.28
N VAL A 30 -16.03 -3.35 11.01
CA VAL A 30 -15.91 -4.69 10.39
C VAL A 30 -14.45 -5.09 10.18
N THR A 31 -14.19 -6.37 9.94
CA THR A 31 -12.84 -6.87 9.58
C THR A 31 -12.49 -6.50 8.13
N PRO A 32 -11.20 -6.53 7.72
CA PRO A 32 -10.81 -6.34 6.32
C PRO A 32 -11.48 -7.34 5.37
N LEU A 33 -11.68 -8.59 5.81
CA LEU A 33 -12.38 -9.61 5.02
C LEU A 33 -13.86 -9.28 4.85
N GLN A 34 -14.53 -8.79 5.90
CA GLN A 34 -15.92 -8.35 5.80
C GLN A 34 -16.08 -7.07 4.96
N ARG A 35 -15.05 -6.23 4.90
CA ARG A 35 -15.07 -5.00 4.10
C ARG A 35 -14.79 -5.25 2.61
N ALA A 36 -13.97 -6.24 2.30
CA ALA A 36 -13.59 -6.59 0.94
C ALA A 36 -14.82 -7.03 0.12
N HIS A 37 -14.90 -6.60 -1.13
CA HIS A 37 -15.91 -7.12 -2.06
C HIS A 37 -15.50 -8.52 -2.56
N THR A 38 -16.11 -9.56 -1.97
CA THR A 38 -15.69 -10.96 -2.15
C THR A 38 -16.77 -11.90 -2.70
N PRO A 39 -17.38 -11.62 -3.87
CA PRO A 39 -18.51 -12.39 -4.39
C PRO A 39 -18.22 -13.89 -4.60
N PHE A 40 -16.98 -14.28 -4.92
CA PHE A 40 -16.66 -15.70 -5.17
C PHE A 40 -16.50 -16.48 -3.86
N MET A 41 -15.80 -15.92 -2.87
CA MET A 41 -15.72 -16.50 -1.53
C MET A 41 -17.09 -16.48 -0.82
N ASP A 42 -17.89 -15.43 -1.04
CA ASP A 42 -19.27 -15.37 -0.55
C ASP A 42 -20.14 -16.47 -1.17
N ALA A 43 -19.96 -16.80 -2.45
CA ALA A 43 -20.66 -17.90 -3.10
C ALA A 43 -20.22 -19.26 -2.54
N ILE A 44 -18.92 -19.47 -2.27
CA ILE A 44 -18.42 -20.67 -1.57
C ILE A 44 -19.04 -20.78 -0.18
N ALA A 45 -19.15 -19.66 0.54
CA ALA A 45 -19.81 -19.63 1.83
C ALA A 45 -21.31 -20.00 1.72
N ARG A 46 -22.07 -19.39 0.81
CA ARG A 46 -23.52 -19.63 0.69
C ARG A 46 -23.89 -21.03 0.22
N SER A 47 -23.08 -21.60 -0.68
CA SER A 47 -23.30 -22.93 -1.25
C SER A 47 -22.69 -24.06 -0.43
N GLY A 48 -21.76 -23.74 0.48
CA GLY A 48 -20.93 -24.72 1.16
C GLY A 48 -21.17 -24.86 2.67
N ARG A 49 -20.13 -25.30 3.35
CA ARG A 49 -20.02 -25.38 4.81
C ARG A 49 -19.08 -24.30 5.31
N LEU A 50 -19.50 -23.53 6.31
CA LEU A 50 -18.63 -22.60 7.03
C LEU A 50 -18.26 -23.12 8.41
N GLY A 51 -17.12 -22.65 8.90
CA GLY A 51 -16.70 -22.83 10.28
C GLY A 51 -15.69 -21.77 10.70
N LEU A 52 -15.34 -21.81 11.98
CA LEU A 52 -14.17 -21.14 12.54
C LEU A 52 -13.15 -22.21 12.90
N LEU A 53 -11.88 -21.91 12.67
CA LEU A 53 -10.77 -22.83 12.91
C LEU A 53 -9.75 -22.18 13.83
N ASP A 54 -9.47 -22.83 14.95
CA ASP A 54 -8.26 -22.57 15.74
C ASP A 54 -7.14 -23.41 15.15
N ALA A 55 -6.11 -22.75 14.61
CA ALA A 55 -5.08 -23.42 13.83
C ALA A 55 -4.33 -24.50 14.61
N VAL A 56 -4.08 -24.26 15.90
CA VAL A 56 -3.43 -25.23 16.80
C VAL A 56 -4.33 -25.52 17.99
N GLU A 57 -4.65 -24.49 18.77
CA GLU A 57 -5.59 -24.59 19.90
C GLU A 57 -6.16 -23.20 20.24
N PRO A 58 -7.33 -23.13 20.90
CA PRO A 58 -7.95 -21.86 21.26
C PRO A 58 -7.03 -20.98 22.12
N GLY A 59 -6.86 -19.72 21.72
CA GLY A 59 -6.08 -18.74 22.48
C GLY A 59 -4.57 -18.79 22.23
N LEU A 60 -4.08 -19.62 21.30
CA LEU A 60 -2.67 -19.70 20.95
C LEU A 60 -2.36 -18.95 19.63
N ALA A 61 -1.61 -17.85 19.73
CA ALA A 61 -0.97 -17.26 18.57
C ALA A 61 0.16 -18.18 18.08
N CYS A 62 0.14 -18.57 16.82
CA CYS A 62 1.05 -19.56 16.25
C CYS A 62 1.76 -19.04 15.01
N GLY A 63 2.95 -19.60 14.71
CA GLY A 63 3.67 -19.30 13.48
C GLY A 63 3.09 -20.09 12.30
N SER A 64 3.33 -19.63 11.08
CA SER A 64 2.86 -20.33 9.87
C SER A 64 3.33 -21.79 9.79
N ASP A 65 4.51 -22.12 10.34
CA ASP A 65 5.03 -23.48 10.36
C ASP A 65 4.20 -24.43 11.24
N THR A 66 3.92 -24.05 12.48
CA THR A 66 3.08 -24.86 13.38
C THR A 66 1.63 -24.90 12.92
N ALA A 67 1.09 -23.79 12.42
CA ALA A 67 -0.26 -23.72 11.86
C ALA A 67 -0.44 -24.66 10.65
N HIS A 68 0.48 -24.62 9.68
CA HIS A 68 0.39 -25.48 8.49
C HIS A 68 0.56 -26.96 8.82
N LEU A 69 1.45 -27.32 9.76
CA LEU A 69 1.55 -28.71 10.23
C LEU A 69 0.20 -29.19 10.76
N SER A 70 -0.42 -28.40 11.63
CA SER A 70 -1.71 -28.72 12.23
C SER A 70 -2.82 -28.86 11.18
N LEU A 71 -2.94 -27.89 10.26
CA LEU A 71 -3.90 -27.90 9.15
C LEU A 71 -3.74 -29.11 8.22
N LEU A 72 -2.51 -29.57 8.00
CA LEU A 72 -2.22 -30.76 7.21
C LEU A 72 -2.35 -32.06 8.02
N GLY A 73 -2.83 -31.99 9.26
CA GLY A 73 -3.14 -33.12 10.12
C GLY A 73 -2.00 -33.60 11.01
N TYR A 74 -0.92 -32.83 11.17
CA TYR A 74 0.27 -33.17 11.95
C TYR A 74 0.32 -32.36 13.25
N PRO A 75 0.10 -32.98 14.44
CA PRO A 75 0.07 -32.27 15.71
C PRO A 75 1.40 -31.57 16.02
N PRO A 76 1.45 -30.23 16.07
CA PRO A 76 2.72 -29.49 16.18
C PRO A 76 3.49 -29.80 17.47
N TYR A 77 2.79 -30.02 18.58
CA TYR A 77 3.42 -30.40 19.85
C TYR A 77 4.24 -31.70 19.78
N GLN A 78 3.92 -32.58 18.84
CA GLN A 78 4.59 -33.86 18.66
C GLN A 78 5.66 -33.78 17.56
N THR A 79 5.36 -33.04 16.50
CA THR A 79 6.15 -33.06 15.25
C THR A 79 7.08 -31.87 15.10
N TYR A 80 6.81 -30.71 15.72
CA TYR A 80 7.64 -29.53 15.51
C TYR A 80 8.99 -29.63 16.23
N ARG A 81 10.08 -29.41 15.49
CA ARG A 81 11.48 -29.40 15.98
C ARG A 81 12.26 -28.16 15.51
N GLY A 82 11.59 -27.02 15.49
CA GLY A 82 12.21 -25.73 15.22
C GLY A 82 12.21 -25.29 13.75
N ARG A 83 12.17 -23.97 13.55
CA ARG A 83 11.98 -23.30 12.26
C ARG A 83 13.15 -23.44 11.27
N GLY A 84 14.38 -23.62 11.79
CA GLY A 84 15.60 -23.65 10.97
C GLY A 84 15.60 -24.76 9.91
N ALA A 85 15.01 -25.91 10.23
CA ALA A 85 14.89 -27.05 9.32
C ALA A 85 13.99 -26.73 8.11
N PHE A 86 12.80 -26.18 8.36
CA PHE A 86 11.86 -25.85 7.28
C PHE A 86 12.39 -24.74 6.36
N GLU A 87 13.03 -23.71 6.90
CA GLU A 87 13.60 -22.64 6.08
C GLU A 87 14.76 -23.14 5.20
N SER A 88 15.58 -24.05 5.72
CA SER A 88 16.71 -24.64 4.97
C SER A 88 16.23 -25.57 3.86
N LEU A 89 15.29 -26.47 4.14
CA LEU A 89 14.64 -27.32 3.12
C LEU A 89 13.99 -26.45 2.04
N GLY A 90 13.30 -25.39 2.45
CA GLY A 90 12.71 -24.40 1.56
C GLY A 90 13.68 -23.74 0.61
N ALA A 91 14.86 -23.36 1.11
CA ALA A 91 15.97 -22.80 0.33
C ALA A 91 16.60 -23.81 -0.65
N GLY A 92 16.14 -25.07 -0.64
CA GLY A 92 16.65 -26.14 -1.49
C GLY A 92 17.82 -26.90 -0.87
N LEU A 93 18.09 -26.74 0.43
CA LEU A 93 19.06 -27.58 1.14
C LEU A 93 18.39 -28.91 1.51
N ALA A 94 18.73 -29.98 0.81
CA ALA A 94 18.31 -31.32 1.20
C ALA A 94 18.84 -31.66 2.61
N MET A 95 17.97 -32.04 3.53
CA MET A 95 18.35 -32.48 4.87
C MET A 95 18.17 -34.00 5.01
N ARG A 96 18.97 -34.61 5.88
CA ARG A 96 18.86 -36.01 6.27
C ARG A 96 18.56 -36.12 7.77
N PRO A 97 18.01 -37.23 8.26
CA PRO A 97 17.92 -37.51 9.68
C PRO A 97 19.29 -37.33 10.36
N GLY A 98 19.34 -36.56 11.45
CA GLY A 98 20.55 -36.19 12.17
C GLY A 98 21.21 -34.87 11.75
N ASP A 99 20.81 -34.27 10.62
CA ASP A 99 21.25 -32.93 10.24
C ASP A 99 20.60 -31.86 11.14
N VAL A 100 21.35 -30.79 11.41
CA VAL A 100 20.87 -29.62 12.16
C VAL A 100 20.94 -28.39 11.27
N ALA A 101 19.82 -27.70 11.14
CA ALA A 101 19.67 -26.54 10.29
C ALA A 101 19.49 -25.25 11.08
N PHE A 102 19.94 -24.15 10.50
CA PHE A 102 19.86 -22.82 11.06
C PHE A 102 19.32 -21.85 10.01
N LYS A 103 18.49 -20.92 10.46
CA LYS A 103 18.24 -19.69 9.72
C LYS A 103 19.44 -18.77 9.91
N CYS A 104 19.90 -18.16 8.83
CA CYS A 104 21.08 -17.31 8.88
C CYS A 104 20.84 -15.91 8.31
N ASN A 105 21.54 -14.93 8.88
CA ASN A 105 21.65 -13.59 8.32
C ASN A 105 23.12 -13.27 8.03
N PHE A 106 23.41 -12.76 6.84
CA PHE A 106 24.66 -12.05 6.56
C PHE A 106 24.69 -10.75 7.36
N ALA A 107 25.76 -10.55 8.12
CA ALA A 107 25.93 -9.42 9.02
C ALA A 107 27.31 -8.78 8.88
N THR A 108 27.42 -7.54 9.34
CA THR A 108 28.64 -6.73 9.29
C THR A 108 29.27 -6.66 10.66
N MET A 109 30.55 -7.06 10.72
CA MET A 109 31.38 -6.96 11.92
C MET A 109 32.01 -5.57 12.03
N ASP A 110 32.42 -5.19 13.25
CA ASP A 110 33.17 -3.96 13.48
C ASP A 110 34.55 -4.00 12.80
N PRO A 111 34.84 -3.10 11.83
CA PRO A 111 36.11 -3.09 11.13
C PRO A 111 37.27 -2.51 11.95
N ALA A 112 37.00 -1.87 13.09
CA ALA A 112 38.02 -1.20 13.90
C ALA A 112 39.04 -2.18 14.51
N ASP A 113 38.61 -3.40 14.81
CA ASP A 113 39.49 -4.48 15.27
C ASP A 113 39.10 -5.81 14.60
N PRO A 114 39.97 -6.41 13.77
CA PRO A 114 39.75 -7.72 13.16
C PRO A 114 39.49 -8.86 14.16
N ARG A 115 39.87 -8.69 15.44
CA ARG A 115 39.63 -9.65 16.52
C ARG A 115 38.31 -9.41 17.25
N SER A 116 37.68 -8.25 17.05
CA SER A 116 36.39 -7.92 17.65
C SER A 116 35.34 -8.96 17.28
N LEU A 117 34.49 -9.31 18.24
CA LEU A 117 33.28 -10.10 18.01
C LEU A 117 32.05 -9.21 17.83
N ARG A 118 32.22 -7.90 17.81
CA ARG A 118 31.13 -6.94 17.76
C ARG A 118 30.45 -6.94 16.40
N VAL A 119 29.15 -7.22 16.40
CA VAL A 119 28.27 -7.16 15.24
C VAL A 119 27.72 -5.74 15.13
N LEU A 120 28.20 -4.94 14.16
CA LEU A 120 27.69 -3.58 13.95
C LEU A 120 26.30 -3.58 13.34
N ARG A 121 26.04 -4.49 12.40
CA ARG A 121 24.75 -4.62 11.72
C ARG A 121 24.42 -6.09 11.56
N ARG A 122 23.32 -6.56 12.15
CA ARG A 122 22.84 -7.94 12.00
C ARG A 122 22.29 -8.26 10.61
N ARG A 123 22.11 -7.23 9.78
CA ARG A 123 21.67 -7.33 8.40
C ARG A 123 22.64 -6.48 7.58
N ALA A 124 23.51 -7.13 6.81
CA ALA A 124 24.53 -6.45 6.04
C ALA A 124 23.89 -5.43 5.08
N ASP A 125 22.93 -5.88 4.28
CA ASP A 125 22.18 -5.05 3.33
C ASP A 125 20.85 -5.72 2.96
N ARG A 126 19.86 -4.94 2.51
CA ARG A 126 18.65 -5.50 1.90
C ARG A 126 18.82 -5.78 0.42
N VAL A 127 19.76 -5.11 -0.26
CA VAL A 127 20.14 -5.38 -1.64
C VAL A 127 21.39 -6.27 -1.64
N PHE A 128 21.18 -7.57 -1.78
CA PHE A 128 22.23 -8.59 -1.62
C PHE A 128 22.06 -9.79 -2.56
N GLU A 129 21.14 -9.70 -3.52
CA GLU A 129 20.74 -10.78 -4.43
C GLU A 129 21.85 -11.19 -5.39
N ALA A 130 22.73 -10.26 -5.76
CA ALA A 130 23.86 -10.54 -6.63
C ALA A 130 25.05 -11.15 -5.85
N GLU A 131 25.31 -10.66 -4.64
CA GLU A 131 26.46 -11.07 -3.83
C GLU A 131 26.20 -12.29 -2.95
N GLY A 132 24.98 -12.45 -2.44
CA GLY A 132 24.59 -13.51 -1.53
C GLY A 132 24.85 -14.91 -2.07
N PRO A 133 24.43 -15.26 -3.31
CA PRO A 133 24.75 -16.54 -3.93
C PRO A 133 26.26 -16.79 -4.05
N VAL A 134 27.04 -15.76 -4.35
CA VAL A 134 28.51 -15.86 -4.47
C VAL A 134 29.15 -16.15 -3.12
N LEU A 135 28.71 -15.46 -2.06
CA LEU A 135 29.21 -15.69 -0.71
C LEU A 135 28.78 -17.05 -0.16
N CYS A 136 27.54 -17.51 -0.42
CA CYS A 136 27.11 -18.85 -0.04
C CYS A 136 27.92 -19.93 -0.77
N ALA A 137 28.22 -19.75 -2.06
CA ALA A 137 29.05 -20.69 -2.82
C ALA A 137 30.48 -20.82 -2.25
N ALA A 138 31.03 -19.75 -1.66
CA ALA A 138 32.33 -19.79 -0.99
C ALA A 138 32.30 -20.55 0.35
N LEU A 139 31.11 -20.74 0.94
CA LEU A 139 30.92 -21.43 2.23
C LEU A 139 30.38 -22.85 2.08
N ASP A 140 29.70 -23.16 0.99
CA ASP A 140 29.10 -24.46 0.74
C ASP A 140 30.18 -25.54 0.59
N GLY A 141 30.10 -26.59 1.41
CA GLY A 141 31.08 -27.68 1.45
C GLY A 141 32.37 -27.35 2.22
N LEU A 142 32.40 -26.25 2.97
CA LEU A 142 33.57 -25.84 3.73
C LEU A 142 33.93 -26.85 4.84
N SER A 143 35.22 -27.22 4.92
CA SER A 143 35.74 -28.14 5.92
C SER A 143 35.81 -27.46 7.29
N ILE A 144 35.26 -28.10 8.32
CA ILE A 144 35.19 -27.52 9.66
C ILE A 144 36.46 -27.92 10.45
N PRO A 145 37.30 -26.96 10.89
CA PRO A 145 38.53 -27.27 11.62
C PRO A 145 38.26 -28.08 12.89
N GLY A 146 38.95 -29.21 13.03
CA GLY A 146 38.79 -30.13 14.17
C GLY A 146 37.63 -31.12 14.05
N PHE A 147 36.80 -31.04 13.00
CA PHE A 147 35.61 -31.87 12.82
C PHE A 147 35.50 -32.37 11.37
N PRO A 148 36.36 -33.33 10.95
CA PRO A 148 36.43 -33.79 9.55
C PRO A 148 35.20 -34.60 9.10
N GLU A 149 34.43 -35.16 10.03
CA GLU A 149 33.19 -35.91 9.75
C GLU A 149 31.97 -34.99 9.63
N HIS A 150 32.15 -33.69 9.86
CA HIS A 150 31.10 -32.69 9.81
C HIS A 150 31.31 -31.77 8.62
N SER A 151 30.21 -31.41 7.97
CA SER A 151 30.22 -30.53 6.80
C SER A 151 29.20 -29.42 6.95
N LEU A 152 29.53 -28.29 6.35
CA LEU A 152 28.67 -27.12 6.26
C LEU A 152 28.07 -27.04 4.86
N ARG A 153 26.75 -26.92 4.76
CA ARG A 153 26.07 -26.59 3.50
C ARG A 153 25.30 -25.29 3.66
N VAL A 154 25.44 -24.39 2.69
CA VAL A 154 24.85 -23.05 2.77
C VAL A 154 24.17 -22.71 1.46
N ARG A 155 22.93 -22.23 1.53
CA ARG A 155 22.19 -21.72 0.37
C ARG A 155 21.67 -20.33 0.64
N TYR A 156 21.83 -19.49 -0.37
CA TYR A 156 21.27 -18.15 -0.38
C TYR A 156 19.74 -18.22 -0.38
N ALA A 157 19.10 -17.34 0.40
CA ALA A 157 17.65 -17.16 0.37
C ALA A 157 17.30 -15.85 -0.35
N THR A 158 16.92 -14.80 0.40
CA THR A 158 16.56 -13.48 -0.14
C THR A 158 17.12 -12.38 0.75
N GLU A 159 17.41 -11.20 0.18
CA GLU A 159 18.09 -10.10 0.89
C GLU A 159 19.35 -10.62 1.65
N HIS A 160 19.49 -10.28 2.93
CA HIS A 160 20.55 -10.74 3.84
C HIS A 160 20.40 -12.20 4.32
N ARG A 161 19.34 -12.93 3.94
CA ARG A 161 18.99 -14.23 4.54
C ARG A 161 19.67 -15.39 3.80
N ALA A 162 20.04 -16.41 4.56
CA ALA A 162 20.54 -17.69 4.05
C ALA A 162 20.04 -18.85 4.92
N GLY A 163 20.04 -20.05 4.36
CA GLY A 163 19.89 -21.30 5.11
C GLY A 163 21.24 -21.99 5.27
N LEU A 164 21.44 -22.66 6.40
CA LEU A 164 22.66 -23.40 6.70
C LEU A 164 22.31 -24.74 7.32
N VAL A 165 22.90 -25.81 6.80
CA VAL A 165 22.77 -27.17 7.35
C VAL A 165 24.15 -27.65 7.79
N LEU A 166 24.25 -28.01 9.06
CA LEU A 166 25.34 -28.82 9.58
C LEU A 166 24.96 -30.29 9.45
N ALA A 167 25.79 -31.04 8.73
CA ALA A 167 25.62 -32.47 8.55
C ALA A 167 26.81 -33.22 9.17
N GLY A 168 26.53 -34.27 9.93
CA GLY A 168 27.54 -35.12 10.55
C GLY A 168 27.00 -35.89 11.75
N PRO A 169 27.74 -36.86 12.27
CA PRO A 169 27.28 -37.72 13.35
C PRO A 169 27.15 -36.95 14.68
N GLY A 170 26.16 -37.34 15.49
CA GLY A 170 26.02 -36.89 16.88
C GLY A 170 25.54 -35.44 17.08
N LEU A 171 25.02 -34.80 16.04
CA LEU A 171 24.46 -33.45 16.12
C LEU A 171 23.05 -33.45 16.74
N THR A 172 22.68 -32.34 17.38
CA THR A 172 21.35 -32.11 17.97
C THR A 172 20.91 -30.67 17.79
N ASP A 173 19.61 -30.42 17.71
CA ASP A 173 19.02 -29.08 17.60
C ASP A 173 18.90 -28.35 18.94
N ARG A 174 19.27 -28.98 20.05
CA ARG A 174 19.25 -28.41 21.42
C ARG A 174 20.41 -27.45 21.68
N VAL A 175 20.63 -26.50 20.77
CA VAL A 175 21.68 -25.49 20.88
C VAL A 175 21.18 -24.09 20.54
N VAL A 176 21.74 -23.09 21.22
CA VAL A 176 21.59 -21.68 20.90
C VAL A 176 22.58 -21.32 19.80
N GLY A 177 22.10 -20.55 18.82
CA GLY A 177 22.92 -20.08 17.70
C GLY A 177 23.90 -18.97 18.07
N THR A 178 24.49 -18.33 17.07
CA THR A 178 25.52 -17.27 17.24
C THR A 178 24.97 -15.86 17.15
N ASP A 179 23.68 -15.69 16.81
CA ASP A 179 23.05 -14.38 16.64
C ASP A 179 22.86 -13.64 17.98
N PRO A 180 23.41 -12.42 18.17
CA PRO A 180 23.25 -11.64 19.40
C PRO A 180 21.90 -10.97 19.56
N LEU A 181 20.98 -11.13 18.62
CA LEU A 181 19.61 -10.60 18.64
C LEU A 181 19.47 -9.07 18.63
N LYS A 182 20.52 -8.30 18.88
CA LYS A 182 20.57 -6.83 18.72
C LYS A 182 21.89 -6.37 18.09
N ASP A 183 21.83 -5.27 17.33
CA ASP A 183 23.01 -4.63 16.77
C ASP A 183 23.89 -4.03 17.87
N GLY A 184 25.19 -3.93 17.61
CA GLY A 184 26.17 -3.35 18.53
C GLY A 184 26.61 -4.29 19.66
N LEU A 185 26.12 -5.53 19.70
CA LEU A 185 26.51 -6.58 20.64
C LEU A 185 27.51 -7.56 20.02
N ASP A 186 28.21 -8.31 20.87
CA ASP A 186 29.17 -9.31 20.45
C ASP A 186 28.49 -10.62 20.03
N LEU A 187 29.09 -11.30 19.06
CA LEU A 187 28.68 -12.62 18.59
C LEU A 187 28.55 -13.59 19.77
N VAL A 188 27.43 -14.33 19.81
CA VAL A 188 27.13 -15.25 20.90
C VAL A 188 27.92 -16.55 20.73
N THR A 189 28.60 -16.99 21.78
CA THR A 189 29.18 -18.33 21.83
C THR A 189 28.05 -19.36 22.00
N PRO A 190 27.94 -20.38 21.11
CA PRO A 190 26.91 -21.40 21.22
C PRO A 190 26.92 -22.12 22.57
N VAL A 191 25.73 -22.31 23.13
CA VAL A 191 25.49 -23.06 24.37
C VAL A 191 24.30 -24.01 24.19
N PRO A 192 24.19 -25.10 24.96
CA PRO A 192 22.99 -25.93 24.94
C PRO A 192 21.73 -25.14 25.35
N SER A 193 20.63 -25.38 24.64
CA SER A 193 19.33 -24.74 24.91
C SER A 193 18.77 -25.18 26.27
N GLY A 194 18.12 -24.27 27.00
CA GLY A 194 17.54 -24.52 28.33
C GLY A 194 18.55 -24.56 29.48
N SER A 195 19.81 -24.20 29.23
CA SER A 195 20.84 -24.12 30.27
C SER A 195 20.78 -22.80 31.04
N GLU A 196 21.24 -22.77 32.31
CA GLU A 196 21.37 -21.53 33.10
C GLU A 196 22.19 -20.44 32.38
N TRP A 197 23.06 -20.88 31.46
CA TRP A 197 23.93 -20.06 30.62
C TRP A 197 23.21 -19.38 29.45
N GLU A 198 22.00 -19.82 29.07
CA GLU A 198 21.20 -19.19 28.01
C GLU A 198 20.85 -17.73 28.35
N SER A 199 20.68 -17.42 29.64
CA SER A 199 20.45 -16.05 30.12
C SER A 199 21.75 -15.21 30.23
N GLN A 200 22.93 -15.86 30.19
CA GLN A 200 24.25 -15.25 30.40
C GLN A 200 25.15 -15.23 29.15
N ALA A 201 24.70 -15.75 28.00
CA ALA A 201 25.47 -15.91 26.77
C ALA A 201 25.93 -14.56 26.11
N ALA A 202 25.66 -13.43 26.75
CA ALA A 202 26.06 -12.07 26.36
C ALA A 202 27.39 -11.57 26.99
N ALA A 203 28.11 -12.40 27.75
CA ALA A 203 29.39 -12.02 28.36
C ALA A 203 30.57 -12.18 27.36
N PRO A 204 31.33 -11.12 27.03
CA PRO A 204 32.43 -11.18 26.06
C PRO A 204 33.57 -12.10 26.51
N GLY A 205 34.04 -12.98 25.63
CA GLY A 205 35.33 -13.68 25.78
C GLY A 205 35.30 -15.05 26.48
N ALA A 206 34.14 -15.61 26.81
CA ALA A 206 34.04 -16.99 27.27
C ALA A 206 34.06 -17.96 26.07
N GLY A 207 35.17 -18.67 25.87
CA GLY A 207 35.15 -19.93 25.12
C GLY A 207 34.26 -20.96 25.83
N PRO A 208 33.86 -22.06 25.19
CA PRO A 208 32.94 -23.02 25.78
C PRO A 208 33.57 -23.68 27.02
N SER A 209 33.34 -23.14 28.22
CA SER A 209 33.62 -23.85 29.47
C SER A 209 32.46 -24.79 29.74
N ALA A 210 32.37 -25.86 28.96
CA ALA A 210 31.49 -26.98 29.19
C ALA A 210 31.98 -27.80 30.39
N ARG A 211 31.89 -27.25 31.60
CA ARG A 211 32.01 -28.03 32.84
C ARG A 211 30.63 -28.09 33.50
N GLY A 212 30.02 -29.27 33.49
CA GLY A 212 28.82 -29.57 34.29
C GLY A 212 27.51 -29.83 33.54
N LEU A 213 27.51 -29.98 32.21
CA LEU A 213 26.28 -30.25 31.42
C LEU A 213 26.19 -31.73 31.04
N SER A 214 25.01 -32.33 31.11
CA SER A 214 24.77 -33.77 30.92
C SER A 214 24.59 -34.24 29.47
N ASP A 215 24.33 -33.33 28.52
CA ASP A 215 24.07 -33.69 27.11
C ASP A 215 25.33 -33.55 26.24
N GLU A 216 26.01 -34.68 26.01
CA GLU A 216 27.24 -34.75 25.19
C GLU A 216 27.01 -34.32 23.74
N SER A 217 25.82 -34.59 23.19
CA SER A 217 25.47 -34.27 21.80
C SER A 217 25.30 -32.76 21.59
N ALA A 218 24.70 -32.06 22.56
CA ALA A 218 24.56 -30.60 22.53
C ALA A 218 25.93 -29.91 22.66
N GLN A 219 26.81 -30.44 23.51
CA GLN A 219 28.17 -29.92 23.62
C GLN A 219 28.98 -30.12 22.34
N LEU A 220 28.88 -31.30 21.71
CA LEU A 220 29.51 -31.54 20.41
C LEU A 220 28.99 -30.53 19.39
N THR A 221 27.68 -30.37 19.29
CA THR A 221 27.06 -29.45 18.34
C THR A 221 27.52 -28.01 18.58
N CYS A 222 27.60 -27.53 19.83
CA CYS A 222 28.11 -26.20 20.14
C CYS A 222 29.55 -25.98 19.65
N ARG A 223 30.44 -26.98 19.84
CA ARG A 223 31.83 -26.91 19.37
C ARG A 223 31.92 -26.90 17.84
N VAL A 224 31.15 -27.77 17.17
CA VAL A 224 31.08 -27.83 15.71
C VAL A 224 30.54 -26.52 15.15
N LEU A 225 29.44 -25.99 15.71
CA LEU A 225 28.80 -24.75 15.30
C LEU A 225 29.74 -23.55 15.46
N TRP A 226 30.46 -23.48 16.58
CA TRP A 226 31.44 -22.42 16.80
C TRP A 226 32.60 -22.50 15.80
N ALA A 227 33.18 -23.69 15.60
CA ALA A 227 34.26 -23.89 14.64
C ALA A 227 33.81 -23.52 13.21
N ALA A 228 32.61 -23.93 12.81
CA ALA A 228 32.03 -23.58 11.51
C ALA A 228 31.80 -22.07 11.36
N SER A 229 31.27 -21.40 12.39
CA SER A 229 31.04 -19.96 12.39
C SER A 229 32.36 -19.17 12.23
N GLN A 230 33.41 -19.55 12.97
CA GLN A 230 34.71 -18.89 12.89
C GLN A 230 35.38 -19.09 11.52
N GLU A 231 35.28 -20.30 10.96
CA GLU A 231 35.88 -20.57 9.65
C GLU A 231 35.09 -19.87 8.52
N ALA A 232 33.75 -19.85 8.60
CA ALA A 232 32.93 -19.07 7.66
C ALA A 232 33.28 -17.58 7.72
N ARG A 233 33.45 -17.01 8.91
CA ARG A 233 33.90 -15.62 9.10
C ARG A 233 35.27 -15.37 8.44
N ARG A 234 36.23 -16.29 8.61
CA ARG A 234 37.58 -16.17 8.02
C ARG A 234 37.50 -16.09 6.49
N VAL A 235 36.69 -16.95 5.87
CA VAL A 235 36.47 -16.95 4.42
C VAL A 235 35.75 -15.70 3.96
N LEU A 236 34.66 -15.31 4.62
CA LEU A 236 33.88 -14.13 4.24
C LEU A 236 34.69 -12.83 4.39
N ALA A 237 35.45 -12.66 5.47
CA ALA A 237 36.20 -11.43 5.73
C ALA A 237 37.23 -11.12 4.63
N SER A 238 37.84 -12.16 4.06
CA SER A 238 38.84 -12.09 2.99
C SER A 238 38.27 -12.20 1.57
N HIS A 239 36.95 -12.40 1.44
CA HIS A 239 36.33 -12.63 0.13
C HIS A 239 36.36 -11.36 -0.75
N PRO A 240 36.73 -11.45 -2.05
CA PRO A 240 36.80 -10.30 -2.95
C PRO A 240 35.52 -9.47 -3.02
N THR A 241 34.35 -10.12 -2.94
CA THR A 241 33.04 -9.45 -2.89
C THR A 241 32.94 -8.49 -1.71
N ASN A 242 33.34 -8.91 -0.50
CA ASN A 242 33.32 -8.04 0.68
C ASN A 242 34.39 -6.96 0.60
N ALA A 243 35.57 -7.24 0.02
CA ALA A 243 36.58 -6.21 -0.25
C ALA A 243 36.03 -5.11 -1.18
N ARG A 244 35.33 -5.48 -2.26
CA ARG A 244 34.66 -4.54 -3.16
C ARG A 244 33.57 -3.74 -2.46
N ARG A 245 32.72 -4.38 -1.64
CA ARG A 245 31.66 -3.69 -0.90
C ARG A 245 32.23 -2.62 0.03
N ARG A 246 33.29 -2.93 0.78
CA ARG A 246 33.99 -1.94 1.62
C ARG A 246 34.55 -0.78 0.80
N ALA A 247 35.16 -1.05 -0.36
CA ALA A 247 35.70 0.00 -1.23
C ALA A 247 34.61 0.97 -1.76
N LEU A 248 33.37 0.51 -1.88
CA LEU A 248 32.21 1.31 -2.27
C LEU A 248 31.47 1.96 -1.08
N GLY A 249 31.97 1.81 0.15
CA GLY A 249 31.29 2.31 1.36
C GLY A 249 30.05 1.52 1.76
N LEU A 250 29.83 0.33 1.17
CA LEU A 250 28.72 -0.55 1.49
C LEU A 250 29.06 -1.46 2.67
N ALA A 251 28.04 -1.86 3.43
CA ALA A 251 28.20 -2.81 4.52
C ALA A 251 28.54 -4.21 4.00
N ALA A 252 29.58 -4.82 4.55
CA ALA A 252 30.08 -6.12 4.15
C ALA A 252 29.35 -7.26 4.90
N GLY A 253 29.17 -8.41 4.23
CA GLY A 253 28.61 -9.62 4.82
C GLY A 253 29.71 -10.50 5.37
N ASP A 254 30.32 -10.09 6.48
CA ASP A 254 31.57 -10.65 7.02
C ASP A 254 31.35 -11.82 7.98
N VAL A 255 30.11 -12.06 8.39
CA VAL A 255 29.73 -13.18 9.26
C VAL A 255 28.33 -13.66 8.92
N LEU A 256 28.07 -14.95 9.15
CA LEU A 256 26.72 -15.51 9.19
C LEU A 256 26.26 -15.63 10.65
N LEU A 257 25.20 -14.91 11.00
CA LEU A 257 24.53 -15.05 12.29
C LEU A 257 23.59 -16.25 12.23
N LEU A 258 23.79 -17.24 13.09
CA LEU A 258 23.06 -18.50 13.08
C LEU A 258 21.95 -18.44 14.13
N ARG A 259 20.71 -18.77 13.75
CA ARG A 259 19.54 -18.68 14.64
C ARG A 259 18.56 -19.82 14.41
N GLY A 260 17.86 -20.21 15.47
CA GLY A 260 16.73 -21.12 15.42
C GLY A 260 17.16 -22.50 14.93
N ALA A 261 18.03 -23.16 15.68
CA ALA A 261 18.42 -24.54 15.42
C ALA A 261 17.17 -25.41 15.25
N GLY A 262 17.16 -26.25 14.22
CA GLY A 262 16.09 -27.22 14.01
C GLY A 262 16.61 -28.48 13.35
N SER A 263 16.09 -29.62 13.78
CA SER A 263 16.44 -30.92 13.23
C SER A 263 15.45 -31.35 12.14
N PHE A 264 15.88 -32.27 11.27
CA PHE A 264 14.95 -32.93 10.35
C PHE A 264 13.91 -33.72 11.14
N VAL A 265 12.63 -33.39 10.94
CA VAL A 265 11.53 -34.09 11.60
C VAL A 265 11.15 -35.32 10.77
N GLU A 266 11.23 -36.49 11.37
CA GLU A 266 10.71 -37.72 10.79
C GLU A 266 9.20 -37.84 11.08
N VAL A 267 8.39 -37.63 10.05
CA VAL A 267 6.93 -37.78 10.10
C VAL A 267 6.46 -38.62 8.91
N PRO A 268 5.35 -39.37 9.02
CA PRO A 268 4.73 -40.03 7.88
C PRO A 268 4.45 -39.02 6.77
N SER A 269 4.73 -39.38 5.52
CA SER A 269 4.35 -38.54 4.38
C SER A 269 2.84 -38.31 4.34
N PHE A 270 2.41 -37.25 3.65
CA PHE A 270 1.00 -36.90 3.48
C PHE A 270 0.22 -38.05 2.87
N ARG A 271 0.84 -38.75 1.92
CA ARG A 271 0.26 -39.94 1.29
C ARG A 271 0.12 -41.12 2.25
N GLU A 272 1.12 -41.37 3.10
CA GLU A 272 1.03 -42.44 4.11
C GLU A 272 -0.03 -42.13 5.17
N ARG A 273 -0.18 -40.85 5.55
CA ARG A 273 -1.12 -40.42 6.58
C ARG A 273 -2.57 -40.38 6.09
N HIS A 274 -2.80 -39.82 4.91
CA HIS A 274 -4.14 -39.50 4.41
C HIS A 274 -4.57 -40.36 3.23
N GLY A 275 -3.65 -41.12 2.62
CA GLY A 275 -3.93 -41.92 1.41
C GLY A 275 -4.07 -41.09 0.13
N LEU A 276 -3.73 -39.79 0.16
CA LEU A 276 -3.95 -38.84 -0.94
C LEU A 276 -2.63 -38.47 -1.63
N ALA A 277 -2.65 -38.39 -2.96
CA ALA A 277 -1.59 -37.71 -3.70
C ALA A 277 -1.78 -36.19 -3.57
N ALA A 278 -0.75 -35.50 -3.07
CA ALA A 278 -0.84 -34.11 -2.67
C ALA A 278 0.24 -33.21 -3.27
N GLY A 279 -0.11 -31.95 -3.49
CA GLY A 279 0.82 -30.93 -3.95
C GLY A 279 0.57 -29.57 -3.33
N VAL A 280 1.53 -28.67 -3.51
CA VAL A 280 1.48 -27.32 -2.99
C VAL A 280 1.99 -26.30 -4.00
N VAL A 281 1.29 -25.17 -4.12
CA VAL A 281 1.80 -23.96 -4.75
C VAL A 281 2.27 -23.01 -3.64
N ALA A 282 3.55 -23.10 -3.25
CA ALA A 282 4.13 -22.31 -2.16
C ALA A 282 5.34 -21.50 -2.64
N PRO A 283 5.22 -20.16 -2.75
CA PRO A 283 6.36 -19.31 -3.08
C PRO A 283 7.29 -19.10 -1.87
N THR A 284 6.73 -19.17 -0.65
CA THR A 284 7.51 -19.02 0.57
C THR A 284 8.34 -20.26 0.84
N ARG A 285 9.62 -20.04 1.16
CA ARG A 285 10.58 -21.12 1.40
C ARG A 285 10.13 -22.00 2.56
N ILE A 286 9.64 -21.41 3.65
CA ILE A 286 9.21 -22.16 4.84
C ILE A 286 8.07 -23.16 4.54
N ILE A 287 7.04 -22.76 3.80
CA ILE A 287 5.90 -23.62 3.46
C ILE A 287 6.32 -24.66 2.41
N ALA A 288 7.15 -24.28 1.44
CA ALA A 288 7.73 -25.24 0.50
C ALA A 288 8.58 -26.32 1.19
N GLY A 289 9.39 -25.92 2.19
CA GLY A 289 10.21 -26.85 2.98
C GLY A 289 9.36 -27.78 3.85
N LEU A 290 8.32 -27.25 4.50
CA LEU A 290 7.36 -28.04 5.26
C LEU A 290 6.66 -29.07 4.36
N ALA A 291 6.13 -28.64 3.21
CA ALA A 291 5.47 -29.54 2.26
C ALA A 291 6.42 -30.64 1.75
N ALA A 292 7.69 -30.30 1.51
CA ALA A 292 8.72 -31.28 1.14
C ALA A 292 8.97 -32.30 2.26
N THR A 293 8.99 -31.89 3.53
CA THR A 293 9.07 -32.80 4.68
C THR A 293 7.88 -33.76 4.73
N LEU A 294 6.70 -33.31 4.32
CA LEU A 294 5.49 -34.14 4.25
C LEU A 294 5.38 -34.93 2.93
N GLY A 295 6.37 -34.87 2.04
CA GLY A 295 6.34 -35.57 0.75
C GLY A 295 5.26 -35.07 -0.22
N MET A 296 4.81 -33.82 -0.06
CA MET A 296 3.90 -33.17 -1.01
C MET A 296 4.70 -32.62 -2.20
N GLU A 297 4.16 -32.75 -3.41
CA GLU A 297 4.84 -32.24 -4.60
C GLU A 297 4.77 -30.72 -4.68
N ARG A 298 5.91 -30.07 -4.93
CA ARG A 298 5.97 -28.63 -5.17
C ARG A 298 5.57 -28.32 -6.61
N LEU A 299 4.48 -27.58 -6.77
CA LEU A 299 3.97 -27.10 -8.05
C LEU A 299 4.60 -25.75 -8.38
N GLU A 300 5.21 -25.65 -9.57
CA GLU A 300 5.78 -24.41 -10.06
C GLU A 300 4.68 -23.49 -10.63
N ALA A 301 4.76 -22.21 -10.31
CA ALA A 301 3.87 -21.17 -10.81
C ALA A 301 4.72 -19.93 -11.13
N ASP A 302 4.92 -19.66 -12.42
CA ASP A 302 5.73 -18.53 -12.86
C ASP A 302 5.15 -17.21 -12.35
N GLY A 303 6.00 -16.31 -11.85
CA GLY A 303 5.57 -15.04 -11.25
C GLY A 303 5.01 -15.17 -9.82
N ALA A 304 4.91 -16.37 -9.24
CA ALA A 304 4.55 -16.55 -7.83
C ALA A 304 5.74 -16.20 -6.91
N THR A 305 5.92 -14.93 -6.61
CA THR A 305 7.01 -14.42 -5.75
C THR A 305 6.73 -14.56 -4.26
N GLY A 306 5.44 -14.62 -3.88
CA GLY A 306 5.02 -14.63 -2.48
C GLY A 306 5.00 -13.25 -1.82
N ASP A 307 5.38 -12.20 -2.53
CA ASP A 307 5.27 -10.82 -2.08
C ASP A 307 4.11 -10.11 -2.80
N TYR A 308 4.03 -8.80 -2.60
CA TYR A 308 3.14 -7.84 -3.24
C TYR A 308 3.26 -7.71 -4.77
N ARG A 309 3.98 -8.59 -5.46
CA ARG A 309 4.05 -8.67 -6.93
C ARG A 309 3.61 -10.04 -7.44
N SER A 310 3.21 -10.94 -6.54
CA SER A 310 2.92 -12.33 -6.87
C SER A 310 1.76 -12.43 -7.86
N ASP A 311 1.97 -13.18 -8.93
CA ASP A 311 0.90 -13.58 -9.86
C ASP A 311 0.03 -14.66 -9.19
N LEU A 312 -1.23 -14.32 -8.91
CA LEU A 312 -2.20 -15.27 -8.37
C LEU A 312 -2.80 -16.14 -9.46
N SER A 313 -2.99 -15.62 -10.67
CA SER A 313 -3.52 -16.38 -11.80
C SER A 313 -2.61 -17.55 -12.16
N ALA A 314 -1.29 -17.37 -12.12
CA ALA A 314 -0.34 -18.47 -12.29
C ALA A 314 -0.51 -19.56 -11.23
N LYS A 315 -0.74 -19.18 -9.97
CA LYS A 315 -0.98 -20.15 -8.89
C LYS A 315 -2.27 -20.95 -9.12
N MET A 316 -3.35 -20.27 -9.50
CA MET A 316 -4.65 -20.93 -9.75
C MET A 316 -4.59 -21.84 -10.99
N ARG A 317 -3.88 -21.42 -12.05
CA ARG A 317 -3.61 -22.28 -13.22
C ARG A 317 -2.85 -23.55 -12.82
N ALA A 318 -1.74 -23.41 -12.10
CA ALA A 318 -0.93 -24.55 -11.66
C ALA A 318 -1.74 -25.53 -10.80
N ALA A 319 -2.58 -25.01 -9.89
CA ALA A 319 -3.44 -25.83 -9.04
C ALA A 319 -4.52 -26.57 -9.83
N ALA A 320 -5.23 -25.90 -10.74
CA ALA A 320 -6.25 -26.53 -11.58
C ALA A 320 -5.66 -27.63 -12.47
N GLN A 321 -4.54 -27.33 -13.16
CA GLN A 321 -3.85 -28.31 -13.99
C GLN A 321 -3.39 -29.54 -13.19
N ALA A 322 -2.93 -29.32 -11.96
CA ALA A 322 -2.48 -30.39 -11.08
C ALA A 322 -3.59 -31.36 -10.68
N VAL A 323 -4.83 -30.89 -10.45
CA VAL A 323 -5.96 -31.75 -10.08
C VAL A 323 -6.72 -32.32 -11.29
N GLN A 324 -6.62 -31.71 -12.47
CA GLN A 324 -7.26 -32.21 -13.70
C GLN A 324 -6.42 -33.28 -14.42
N GLY A 325 -5.08 -33.16 -14.39
CA GLY A 325 -4.18 -33.97 -15.20
C GLY A 325 -4.05 -33.37 -16.62
N GLY A 326 -2.83 -33.26 -17.14
CA GLY A 326 -2.52 -32.40 -18.28
C GLY A 326 -3.26 -32.73 -19.58
N GLY A 327 -3.99 -31.74 -20.12
CA GLY A 327 -4.45 -31.66 -21.51
C GLY A 327 -4.20 -30.25 -22.04
N GLY A 328 -2.97 -29.96 -22.46
CA GLY A 328 -2.62 -28.70 -23.12
C GLY A 328 -3.04 -28.73 -24.58
N GLY A 329 -4.11 -28.01 -24.90
CA GLY A 329 -4.56 -27.76 -26.27
C GLY A 329 -5.44 -26.52 -26.30
N GLU A 330 -4.85 -25.33 -26.22
CA GLU A 330 -5.48 -24.13 -26.77
C GLU A 330 -5.27 -24.19 -28.29
N GLU A 331 -6.35 -24.42 -29.03
CA GLU A 331 -6.43 -24.13 -30.45
C GLU A 331 -6.26 -22.60 -30.64
N VAL A 332 -5.08 -22.19 -31.09
CA VAL A 332 -4.93 -20.87 -31.70
C VAL A 332 -5.59 -20.96 -33.07
N GLY A 333 -6.72 -20.25 -33.22
CA GLY A 333 -7.50 -20.18 -34.44
C GLY A 333 -6.63 -19.92 -35.67
N GLY A 334 -6.82 -20.75 -36.70
CA GLY A 334 -6.24 -20.56 -38.01
C GLY A 334 -6.75 -19.27 -38.63
N GLY A 335 -5.93 -18.23 -38.60
CA GLY A 335 -6.03 -17.11 -39.51
C GLY A 335 -5.38 -17.48 -40.84
N GLU A 336 -6.18 -17.51 -41.90
CA GLU A 336 -5.71 -17.54 -43.28
C GLU A 336 -4.72 -16.39 -43.51
N VAL A 337 -3.47 -16.74 -43.86
CA VAL A 337 -2.54 -15.78 -44.45
C VAL A 337 -2.41 -16.15 -45.91
N GLY A 338 -2.88 -15.23 -46.75
CA GLY A 338 -2.94 -15.34 -48.19
C GLY A 338 -1.57 -15.50 -48.84
N GLU A 339 -1.62 -16.11 -50.02
CA GLU A 339 -0.56 -16.15 -51.01
C GLU A 339 -0.01 -14.75 -51.28
N GLU A 340 1.30 -14.55 -51.06
CA GLU A 340 2.06 -13.63 -51.91
C GLU A 340 3.39 -14.27 -52.34
N ARG A 341 3.65 -14.08 -53.62
CA ARG A 341 4.74 -14.64 -54.42
C ARG A 341 6.03 -13.85 -54.26
N GLY A 342 7.15 -14.56 -54.44
CA GLY A 342 8.48 -14.01 -54.74
C GLY A 342 9.52 -14.66 -53.85
N GLY A 343 10.60 -15.31 -54.29
CA GLY A 343 11.32 -15.28 -55.56
C GLY A 343 12.82 -15.27 -55.21
N GLY A 344 13.63 -16.13 -55.84
CA GLY A 344 15.11 -16.19 -55.71
C GLY A 344 15.60 -17.34 -54.84
N GLU A 345 16.16 -18.42 -55.40
CA GLU A 345 17.60 -18.59 -55.70
C GLU A 345 18.47 -18.53 -54.43
N GLY A 346 19.33 -19.46 -54.05
CA GLY A 346 19.98 -20.59 -54.70
C GLY A 346 21.33 -20.84 -53.99
N GLY A 347 21.80 -22.09 -53.94
CA GLY A 347 23.14 -22.49 -53.49
C GLY A 347 23.19 -23.03 -52.05
N GLY A 348 23.75 -24.20 -51.73
CA GLY A 348 24.67 -25.08 -52.45
C GLY A 348 25.95 -25.31 -51.61
N GLY A 349 26.28 -26.58 -51.32
CA GLY A 349 27.53 -27.04 -50.69
C GLY A 349 27.28 -27.74 -49.35
N GLU A 350 27.27 -29.08 -49.24
CA GLU A 350 28.44 -30.00 -49.21
C GLU A 350 29.55 -29.50 -48.28
N GLY A 351 30.07 -30.22 -47.29
CA GLY A 351 30.22 -31.65 -47.07
C GLY A 351 31.60 -31.83 -46.41
N GLY A 352 31.76 -32.73 -45.44
CA GLY A 352 33.08 -33.00 -44.85
C GLY A 352 33.03 -33.71 -43.50
N GLY A 353 33.07 -35.04 -43.54
CA GLY A 353 33.29 -35.89 -42.38
C GLY A 353 34.75 -35.94 -41.93
N GLY A 354 34.96 -36.43 -40.71
CA GLY A 354 36.26 -36.75 -40.15
C GLY A 354 36.13 -37.37 -38.75
N GLU A 355 36.40 -38.67 -38.70
CA GLU A 355 36.57 -39.57 -37.53
C GLU A 355 37.50 -38.94 -36.46
N GLY A 356 37.42 -39.16 -35.15
CA GLY A 356 36.96 -40.30 -34.37
C GLY A 356 38.13 -40.79 -33.49
N THR A 357 38.18 -40.41 -32.20
CA THR A 357 38.92 -41.16 -31.15
C THR A 357 38.30 -40.86 -29.78
N GLY A 358 37.93 -41.91 -29.06
CA GLY A 358 37.21 -41.84 -27.79
C GLY A 358 38.05 -41.47 -26.56
N GLY A 359 37.31 -41.17 -25.49
CA GLY A 359 37.80 -41.01 -24.13
C GLY A 359 36.62 -40.78 -23.19
N GLU A 360 36.31 -41.78 -22.37
CA GLU A 360 35.26 -41.76 -21.35
C GLU A 360 35.42 -40.57 -20.39
N GLY A 361 34.35 -39.80 -20.21
CA GLY A 361 34.26 -38.71 -19.24
C GLY A 361 32.84 -38.64 -18.70
N GLY A 362 32.68 -38.97 -17.41
CA GLY A 362 31.40 -39.07 -16.72
C GLY A 362 30.52 -37.83 -16.85
N GLU A 363 29.22 -38.08 -17.00
CA GLU A 363 28.17 -37.07 -17.07
C GLU A 363 28.24 -36.10 -15.89
N LYS A 364 28.60 -34.86 -16.18
CA LYS A 364 28.26 -33.72 -15.32
C LYS A 364 26.76 -33.52 -15.42
N GLY A 365 26.06 -33.72 -14.29
CA GLY A 365 24.62 -33.50 -14.13
C GLY A 365 24.20 -32.14 -14.68
N LYS A 366 23.49 -32.20 -15.81
CA LYS A 366 22.88 -31.07 -16.51
C LYS A 366 21.73 -30.53 -15.65
N ALA A 367 21.64 -29.20 -15.52
CA ALA A 367 20.50 -28.53 -14.90
C ALA A 367 19.18 -28.98 -15.58
N PRO A 368 18.09 -29.22 -14.84
CA PRO A 368 16.86 -29.73 -15.42
C PRO A 368 16.24 -28.70 -16.37
N GLN A 369 15.83 -29.18 -17.54
CA GLN A 369 15.07 -28.45 -18.55
C GLN A 369 13.58 -28.32 -18.15
N PRO A 370 12.82 -27.38 -18.74
CA PRO A 370 11.43 -27.13 -18.33
C PRO A 370 10.45 -28.21 -18.79
N SER A 371 9.42 -28.41 -17.95
CA SER A 371 8.17 -29.16 -18.13
C SER A 371 8.26 -30.61 -18.60
N ALA A 372 8.48 -31.52 -17.63
CA ALA A 372 8.03 -32.90 -17.78
C ALA A 372 6.49 -32.96 -17.61
N ILE A 373 5.79 -33.55 -18.57
CA ILE A 373 4.34 -33.79 -18.53
C ILE A 373 4.03 -34.73 -17.36
N ARG A 374 3.17 -34.30 -16.42
CA ARG A 374 2.71 -35.13 -15.29
C ARG A 374 1.82 -36.28 -15.76
N SER A 375 2.10 -37.49 -15.29
CA SER A 375 1.39 -38.72 -15.69
C SER A 375 0.10 -38.99 -14.91
N SER A 376 -0.04 -38.47 -13.68
CA SER A 376 -1.22 -38.69 -12.82
C SER A 376 -1.68 -37.40 -12.12
N PRO A 377 -3.00 -37.19 -11.97
CA PRO A 377 -3.54 -36.00 -11.32
C PRO A 377 -3.45 -36.14 -9.79
N LEU A 378 -3.39 -35.00 -9.09
CA LEU A 378 -3.39 -34.97 -7.62
C LEU A 378 -4.82 -35.01 -7.05
N ASP A 379 -4.96 -35.52 -5.83
CA ASP A 379 -6.21 -35.56 -5.07
C ASP A 379 -6.37 -34.33 -4.16
N PHE A 380 -5.26 -33.75 -3.71
CA PHE A 380 -5.24 -32.57 -2.84
C PHE A 380 -4.20 -31.57 -3.33
N VAL A 381 -4.60 -30.31 -3.48
CA VAL A 381 -3.67 -29.21 -3.77
C VAL A 381 -3.89 -28.06 -2.80
N MET A 382 -2.83 -27.62 -2.14
CA MET A 382 -2.84 -26.40 -1.33
C MET A 382 -2.23 -25.23 -2.11
N VAL A 383 -2.96 -24.13 -2.26
CA VAL A 383 -2.48 -22.88 -2.84
C VAL A 383 -2.21 -21.90 -1.71
N HIS A 384 -0.94 -21.53 -1.51
CA HIS A 384 -0.53 -20.61 -0.44
C HIS A 384 -0.43 -19.16 -0.94
N ILE A 385 -1.08 -18.24 -0.23
CA ILE A 385 -1.09 -16.81 -0.54
C ILE A 385 -0.54 -16.02 0.65
N LYS A 386 0.73 -15.58 0.56
CA LYS A 386 1.45 -14.93 1.66
C LYS A 386 1.20 -13.43 1.84
N ALA A 387 0.94 -12.70 0.75
CA ALA A 387 0.94 -11.24 0.75
C ALA A 387 -0.10 -10.61 1.70
N VAL A 388 -1.20 -11.30 1.98
CA VAL A 388 -2.24 -10.83 2.92
C VAL A 388 -1.69 -10.71 4.34
N ASP A 389 -0.88 -11.67 4.79
CA ASP A 389 -0.20 -11.63 6.07
C ASP A 389 0.82 -10.49 6.13
N ASP A 390 1.58 -10.26 5.04
CA ASP A 390 2.53 -9.14 4.98
C ASP A 390 1.79 -7.80 5.16
N ALA A 391 0.61 -7.64 4.56
CA ALA A 391 -0.23 -6.46 4.77
C ALA A 391 -0.76 -6.33 6.21
N GLY A 392 -1.02 -7.46 6.89
CA GLY A 392 -1.25 -7.51 8.34
C GLY A 392 -0.08 -6.92 9.12
N HIS A 393 1.11 -7.48 8.93
CA HIS A 393 2.35 -7.04 9.58
C HIS A 393 2.72 -5.58 9.29
N ASP A 394 2.55 -5.13 8.04
CA ASP A 394 2.83 -3.77 7.61
C ASP A 394 1.73 -2.77 8.02
N ARG A 395 0.66 -3.25 8.67
CA ARG A 395 -0.49 -2.46 9.14
C ARG A 395 -1.22 -1.74 8.00
N LEU A 396 -1.32 -2.40 6.85
CA LEU A 396 -1.94 -1.87 5.64
C LEU A 396 -3.44 -2.18 5.67
N THR A 397 -4.24 -1.44 6.42
CA THR A 397 -5.68 -1.74 6.57
C THR A 397 -6.39 -1.86 5.21
N LEU A 398 -6.27 -0.87 4.33
CA LEU A 398 -6.87 -0.91 2.99
C LEU A 398 -6.10 -1.79 2.02
N GLY A 399 -4.77 -1.92 2.18
CA GLY A 399 -3.97 -2.87 1.41
C GLY A 399 -4.44 -4.30 1.62
N LYS A 400 -4.72 -4.69 2.88
CA LYS A 400 -5.25 -6.01 3.23
C LYS A 400 -6.64 -6.24 2.62
N VAL A 401 -7.53 -5.24 2.65
CA VAL A 401 -8.83 -5.30 1.95
C VAL A 401 -8.66 -5.58 0.45
N ARG A 402 -7.82 -4.80 -0.25
CA ARG A 402 -7.60 -4.97 -1.70
C ARG A 402 -6.95 -6.30 -2.06
N LEU A 403 -6.01 -6.76 -1.24
CA LEU A 403 -5.39 -8.06 -1.42
C LEU A 403 -6.44 -9.17 -1.30
N LEU A 404 -7.35 -9.07 -0.34
CA LEU A 404 -8.47 -10.02 -0.20
C LEU A 404 -9.42 -9.97 -1.41
N GLU A 405 -9.70 -8.79 -1.97
CA GLU A 405 -10.47 -8.66 -3.23
C GLU A 405 -9.73 -9.27 -4.44
N ALA A 406 -8.40 -9.13 -4.51
CA ALA A 406 -7.59 -9.74 -5.56
C ALA A 406 -7.54 -11.28 -5.40
N VAL A 407 -7.49 -11.77 -4.16
CA VAL A 407 -7.60 -13.20 -3.87
C VAL A 407 -8.97 -13.73 -4.25
N ASP A 408 -10.05 -13.01 -3.97
CA ASP A 408 -11.40 -13.39 -4.37
C ASP A 408 -11.52 -13.59 -5.89
N LYS A 409 -11.00 -12.64 -6.67
CA LYS A 409 -10.93 -12.75 -8.13
C LYS A 409 -10.16 -13.99 -8.59
N ALA A 410 -9.05 -14.31 -7.92
CA ALA A 410 -8.28 -15.52 -8.21
C ALA A 410 -9.03 -16.80 -7.81
N VAL A 411 -9.80 -16.79 -6.72
CA VAL A 411 -10.72 -17.88 -6.37
C VAL A 411 -11.77 -18.07 -7.47
N GLY A 412 -12.34 -16.98 -8.01
CA GLY A 412 -13.23 -17.03 -9.18
C GLY A 412 -12.58 -17.68 -10.41
N GLN A 413 -11.31 -17.34 -10.70
CA GLN A 413 -10.53 -18.00 -11.77
C GLN A 413 -10.37 -19.50 -11.53
N LEU A 414 -10.09 -19.90 -10.30
CA LEU A 414 -9.95 -21.31 -9.95
C LEU A 414 -11.27 -22.05 -10.16
N VAL A 415 -12.39 -21.52 -9.66
CA VAL A 415 -13.73 -22.10 -9.85
C VAL A 415 -14.05 -22.21 -11.33
N CYS A 416 -13.80 -21.17 -12.12
CA CYS A 416 -14.02 -21.18 -13.58
C CYS A 416 -13.17 -22.23 -14.31
N ARG A 417 -11.95 -22.51 -13.83
CA ARG A 417 -11.07 -23.52 -14.44
C ARG A 417 -11.44 -24.94 -14.05
N LEU A 418 -11.99 -25.13 -12.85
CA LEU A 418 -12.44 -26.43 -12.37
C LEU A 418 -13.83 -26.80 -12.89
N GLU A 419 -14.65 -25.81 -13.22
CA GLU A 419 -15.94 -25.98 -13.88
C GLU A 419 -15.77 -26.76 -15.20
N GLY A 420 -16.56 -27.82 -15.36
CA GLY A 420 -16.50 -28.69 -16.54
C GLY A 420 -15.24 -29.59 -16.66
N GLY A 421 -14.34 -29.58 -15.67
CA GLY A 421 -13.13 -30.38 -15.67
C GLY A 421 -13.40 -31.89 -15.75
N ARG A 422 -12.77 -32.59 -16.70
CA ARG A 422 -12.81 -34.05 -16.80
C ARG A 422 -11.53 -34.63 -16.21
N GLY A 423 -11.63 -35.75 -15.49
CA GLY A 423 -10.45 -36.49 -15.07
C GLY A 423 -9.68 -37.07 -16.27
N PRO A 424 -8.47 -37.61 -16.06
CA PRO A 424 -7.62 -38.15 -17.13
C PRO A 424 -8.28 -39.26 -17.98
N THR A 425 -9.33 -39.88 -17.45
CA THR A 425 -10.08 -40.98 -18.08
C THR A 425 -11.34 -40.52 -18.81
N GLY A 426 -11.59 -39.21 -18.91
CA GLY A 426 -12.81 -38.64 -19.52
C GLY A 426 -14.07 -38.79 -18.66
N ARG A 427 -13.98 -39.39 -17.46
CA ARG A 427 -15.04 -39.42 -16.45
C ARG A 427 -15.09 -38.08 -15.70
N SER A 428 -16.30 -37.67 -15.30
CA SER A 428 -16.50 -36.49 -14.45
C SER A 428 -15.76 -36.70 -13.13
N ARG A 429 -14.85 -35.79 -12.78
CA ARG A 429 -14.19 -35.76 -11.48
C ARG A 429 -14.84 -34.64 -10.69
N GLU A 430 -15.28 -34.95 -9.47
CA GLU A 430 -15.94 -33.97 -8.61
C GLU A 430 -14.88 -33.11 -7.93
N PHE A 431 -14.96 -31.79 -8.10
CA PHE A 431 -14.00 -30.85 -7.52
C PHE A 431 -14.60 -30.12 -6.33
N PHE A 432 -13.81 -29.98 -5.28
CA PHE A 432 -14.10 -29.19 -4.10
C PHE A 432 -13.11 -28.05 -3.98
N VAL A 433 -13.60 -26.90 -3.52
CA VAL A 433 -12.76 -25.75 -3.16
C VAL A 433 -12.96 -25.43 -1.69
N ALA A 434 -11.86 -25.28 -0.96
CA ALA A 434 -11.86 -24.75 0.39
C ALA A 434 -11.06 -23.45 0.45
N VAL A 435 -11.51 -22.52 1.28
CA VAL A 435 -10.82 -21.25 1.55
C VAL A 435 -10.68 -21.07 3.05
N THR A 436 -9.47 -20.80 3.52
CA THR A 436 -9.20 -20.54 4.94
C THR A 436 -7.88 -19.79 5.14
N SER A 437 -7.47 -19.60 6.40
CA SER A 437 -6.20 -19.01 6.81
C SER A 437 -5.41 -20.00 7.67
N ASP A 438 -4.12 -19.77 7.83
CA ASP A 438 -3.29 -20.48 8.82
C ASP A 438 -3.33 -19.81 10.20
N HIS A 439 -3.39 -18.48 10.27
CA HIS A 439 -3.57 -17.74 11.53
C HIS A 439 -4.21 -16.37 11.27
N SER A 440 -4.43 -15.61 12.36
CA SER A 440 -4.91 -14.24 12.30
C SER A 440 -3.73 -13.28 12.42
N THR A 441 -3.69 -12.24 11.57
CA THR A 441 -2.68 -11.17 11.65
C THR A 441 -3.38 -9.81 11.66
N PRO A 442 -3.94 -9.37 12.79
CA PRO A 442 -4.70 -8.14 12.88
C PRO A 442 -3.87 -6.92 12.49
N VAL A 443 -4.37 -6.11 11.58
CA VAL A 443 -3.62 -4.93 11.07
C VAL A 443 -3.34 -3.89 12.15
N GLU A 444 -4.15 -3.80 13.21
CA GLU A 444 -3.89 -2.90 14.34
C GLU A 444 -2.70 -3.40 15.19
N GLY A 445 -2.57 -4.73 15.34
CA GLY A 445 -1.47 -5.37 16.06
C GLY A 445 -0.17 -5.39 15.26
N GLY A 446 -0.26 -5.71 13.96
CA GLY A 446 0.89 -5.91 13.08
C GLY A 446 1.69 -7.18 13.40
N ASP A 447 1.08 -8.14 14.10
CA ASP A 447 1.69 -9.41 14.46
C ASP A 447 0.61 -10.50 14.55
N HIS A 448 1.03 -11.75 14.60
CA HIS A 448 0.14 -12.90 14.70
C HIS A 448 -0.64 -12.85 16.02
N SER A 449 -1.90 -13.26 15.97
CA SER A 449 -2.80 -13.25 17.11
C SER A 449 -3.53 -14.59 17.25
N PHE A 450 -4.40 -14.68 18.25
CA PHE A 450 -5.04 -15.93 18.69
C PHE A 450 -6.50 -16.07 18.26
N GLU A 451 -7.04 -15.10 17.51
CA GLU A 451 -8.40 -15.16 17.00
C GLU A 451 -8.55 -16.33 16.01
N PRO A 452 -9.65 -17.08 16.07
CA PRO A 452 -9.90 -18.16 15.14
C PRO A 452 -10.13 -17.60 13.73
N VAL A 453 -9.78 -18.39 12.73
CA VAL A 453 -9.84 -17.99 11.32
C VAL A 453 -11.06 -18.57 10.62
N PRO A 454 -11.66 -17.86 9.64
CA PRO A 454 -12.78 -18.38 8.88
C PRO A 454 -12.36 -19.56 7.99
N PHE A 455 -13.26 -20.52 7.85
CA PHE A 455 -13.14 -21.67 6.95
C PHE A 455 -14.41 -21.80 6.13
N ALA A 456 -14.28 -22.03 4.83
CA ALA A 456 -15.38 -22.38 3.94
C ALA A 456 -14.98 -23.53 3.00
N LEU A 457 -15.91 -24.44 2.71
CA LEU A 457 -15.72 -25.57 1.79
C LEU A 457 -17.01 -25.79 0.99
N ALA A 458 -16.90 -25.88 -0.33
CA ALA A 458 -18.03 -26.17 -1.22
C ALA A 458 -17.60 -27.08 -2.38
N ALA A 459 -18.57 -27.81 -2.96
CA ALA A 459 -18.39 -28.42 -4.26
C ALA A 459 -18.41 -27.32 -5.33
N VAL A 460 -17.53 -27.41 -6.33
CA VAL A 460 -17.42 -26.40 -7.40
C VAL A 460 -18.75 -26.24 -8.15
N GLU A 461 -19.48 -27.33 -8.38
CA GLU A 461 -20.79 -27.31 -9.06
C GLU A 461 -21.82 -26.45 -8.31
N ASP A 462 -21.85 -26.52 -6.98
CA ASP A 462 -22.76 -25.72 -6.15
C ASP A 462 -22.39 -24.23 -6.15
N VAL A 463 -21.09 -23.93 -6.15
CA VAL A 463 -20.58 -22.54 -6.27
C VAL A 463 -20.97 -21.95 -7.62
N VAL A 464 -20.82 -22.72 -8.70
CA VAL A 464 -21.21 -22.31 -10.06
C VAL A 464 -22.71 -22.05 -10.13
N ALA A 465 -23.53 -22.89 -9.49
CA ALA A 465 -24.98 -22.71 -9.43
C ALA A 465 -25.37 -21.41 -8.69
N GLU A 466 -24.76 -21.14 -7.53
CA GLU A 466 -24.97 -19.90 -6.75
C GLU A 466 -24.58 -18.65 -7.54
N LEU A 467 -23.54 -18.72 -8.38
CA LEU A 467 -23.11 -17.62 -9.24
C LEU A 467 -23.96 -17.42 -10.51
N GLY A 468 -25.04 -18.20 -10.68
CA GLY A 468 -25.95 -18.10 -11.83
C GLY A 468 -25.55 -18.97 -13.03
N GLY A 469 -24.72 -19.99 -12.81
CA GLY A 469 -24.28 -20.97 -13.80
C GLY A 469 -23.00 -20.60 -14.55
N ALA A 470 -22.47 -21.57 -15.32
CA ALA A 470 -21.19 -21.46 -16.04
C ALA A 470 -21.08 -20.21 -16.93
N ALA A 471 -22.16 -19.87 -17.65
CA ALA A 471 -22.18 -18.70 -18.53
C ALA A 471 -22.09 -17.37 -17.75
N ALA A 472 -22.66 -17.30 -16.54
CA ALA A 472 -22.54 -16.12 -15.68
C ALA A 472 -21.13 -16.04 -15.10
N LEU A 473 -20.59 -17.16 -14.62
CA LEU A 473 -19.22 -17.26 -14.12
C LEU A 473 -18.19 -16.84 -15.17
N ALA A 474 -18.31 -17.28 -16.42
CA ALA A 474 -17.39 -16.90 -17.50
C ALA A 474 -17.42 -15.39 -17.83
N ARG A 475 -18.53 -14.69 -17.55
CA ARG A 475 -18.63 -13.24 -17.73
C ARG A 475 -18.09 -12.44 -16.54
N THR A 476 -18.11 -13.01 -15.34
CA THR A 476 -17.79 -12.31 -14.09
C THR A 476 -16.42 -12.67 -13.54
N ALA A 477 -15.92 -13.89 -13.80
CA ALA A 477 -14.58 -14.31 -13.42
C ALA A 477 -13.56 -13.63 -14.35
N PRO A 478 -12.64 -12.82 -13.81
CA PRO A 478 -11.61 -12.20 -14.63
C PRO A 478 -10.69 -13.30 -15.19
N LEU A 479 -10.43 -13.34 -16.49
CA LEU A 479 -9.45 -14.28 -17.07
C LEU A 479 -8.04 -13.68 -17.18
N ASP A 480 -7.93 -12.37 -16.98
CA ASP A 480 -6.68 -11.61 -17.05
C ASP A 480 -5.70 -11.97 -15.93
N GLU A 481 -4.44 -11.62 -16.12
CA GLU A 481 -3.38 -11.80 -15.14
C GLU A 481 -3.65 -10.97 -13.87
N ILE A 482 -3.80 -11.64 -12.72
CA ILE A 482 -3.98 -11.00 -11.42
C ILE A 482 -2.64 -10.96 -10.69
N LYS A 483 -1.96 -9.82 -10.78
CA LYS A 483 -0.85 -9.52 -9.88
C LYS A 483 -1.39 -8.86 -8.62
N LEU A 484 -1.06 -9.43 -7.47
CA LEU A 484 -1.06 -8.66 -6.24
C LEU A 484 -0.08 -7.53 -6.53
N SER A 485 -0.53 -6.29 -6.58
CA SER A 485 0.34 -5.12 -6.74
C SER A 485 0.00 -4.23 -5.57
N VAL A 486 0.88 -4.21 -4.57
CA VAL A 486 0.80 -3.32 -3.42
C VAL A 486 2.02 -2.43 -3.54
N THR A 487 1.81 -1.16 -3.90
CA THR A 487 2.90 -0.18 -3.99
C THR A 487 3.48 0.03 -2.58
N MET A 488 4.72 0.46 -2.40
CA MET A 488 5.19 0.91 -1.06
C MET A 488 4.35 2.10 -0.54
N ASP A 489 3.59 2.72 -1.43
CA ASP A 489 2.48 3.60 -1.12
C ASP A 489 1.28 2.91 -0.43
N ASP A 490 1.11 1.59 -0.39
CA ASP A 490 -0.06 0.92 0.22
C ASP A 490 -0.08 0.94 1.75
N ARG A 491 0.96 1.51 2.40
CA ARG A 491 0.84 2.13 3.76
C ARG A 491 -0.11 3.32 3.77
N ARG A 492 -0.53 3.76 2.58
CA ARG A 492 -1.24 4.98 2.24
C ARG A 492 -2.03 4.80 0.93
N THR A 493 -2.90 3.80 0.79
CA THR A 493 -3.84 3.82 -0.36
C THR A 493 -5.27 3.45 0.00
N SER A 494 -6.15 4.44 -0.14
CA SER A 494 -7.51 4.28 -0.68
C SER A 494 -7.45 4.43 -2.24
N PRO A 495 -8.45 3.95 -3.01
CA PRO A 495 -8.29 3.42 -4.38
C PRO A 495 -7.79 4.38 -5.47
N ARG A 496 -6.92 3.82 -6.33
CA ARG A 496 -6.17 4.42 -7.46
C ARG A 496 -7.01 5.25 -8.44
N GLY A 497 -6.36 6.34 -8.86
CA GLY A 497 -6.59 7.04 -10.10
C GLY A 497 -6.02 8.45 -10.04
N MET A 498 -4.69 8.61 -9.90
CA MET A 498 -3.92 9.82 -10.26
C MET A 498 -2.48 9.74 -9.72
N ALA A 499 -1.57 10.50 -10.33
CA ALA A 499 -0.15 10.64 -10.02
C ALA A 499 0.21 10.68 -8.52
N SER A 500 1.37 10.08 -8.17
CA SER A 500 2.08 10.08 -6.86
C SER A 500 1.21 10.09 -5.58
N GLU A 501 1.14 9.01 -4.81
CA GLU A 501 0.16 8.87 -3.70
C GLU A 501 0.51 9.64 -2.41
N THR A 502 1.52 10.52 -2.42
CA THR A 502 1.50 11.71 -1.56
C THR A 502 1.16 12.90 -2.47
N PRO A 503 -0.02 13.53 -2.34
CA PRO A 503 -0.34 14.67 -3.18
C PRO A 503 0.66 15.79 -2.88
N TYR A 504 1.54 16.07 -3.84
CA TYR A 504 2.41 17.24 -3.80
C TYR A 504 1.58 18.46 -4.18
N VAL A 505 1.35 19.33 -3.20
CA VAL A 505 0.88 20.69 -3.48
C VAL A 505 2.11 21.51 -3.76
N SER A 506 2.13 22.21 -4.88
CA SER A 506 2.89 23.45 -4.88
C SER A 506 1.97 24.57 -4.49
N ALA A 507 2.17 25.07 -3.28
CA ALA A 507 1.53 26.29 -2.82
C ALA A 507 2.34 27.46 -3.39
N PHE A 508 2.21 27.64 -4.71
CA PHE A 508 2.65 28.88 -5.33
C PHE A 508 1.65 29.94 -4.95
N ASP A 509 2.14 31.08 -4.50
CA ASP A 509 1.35 32.31 -4.49
C ASP A 509 0.54 32.59 -3.23
N GLU A 510 1.14 32.31 -2.07
CA GLU A 510 0.57 32.73 -0.81
C GLU A 510 1.54 33.60 -0.02
N SER A 511 1.01 34.63 0.64
CA SER A 511 1.80 35.53 1.46
C SER A 511 2.50 34.77 2.61
N HIS A 512 3.75 35.12 2.92
CA HIS A 512 4.45 34.62 4.10
C HIS A 512 4.57 35.72 5.15
N VAL A 513 4.18 35.41 6.38
CA VAL A 513 4.34 36.28 7.54
C VAL A 513 5.13 35.60 8.65
N VAL A 514 6.06 36.33 9.28
CA VAL A 514 6.80 35.82 10.43
C VAL A 514 5.89 35.66 11.64
N SER A 515 5.09 36.67 11.95
CA SER A 515 4.10 36.68 13.04
C SER A 515 2.66 36.64 12.50
N GLY A 516 1.84 35.79 13.08
CA GLY A 516 0.46 35.56 12.69
C GLY A 516 0.25 34.38 11.75
N TYR A 517 -1.00 34.17 11.31
CA TYR A 517 -1.41 33.06 10.44
C TYR A 517 -2.24 33.56 9.26
N VAL A 518 -1.56 33.86 8.15
CA VAL A 518 -2.15 34.12 6.83
C VAL A 518 -1.29 33.47 5.74
N GLY A 519 -1.83 33.37 4.53
CA GLY A 519 -1.23 32.79 3.35
C GLY A 519 -0.58 31.44 3.63
N ASN A 520 0.69 31.28 3.24
CA ASN A 520 1.40 30.02 3.30
C ASN A 520 1.49 29.49 4.74
N LYS A 521 1.57 30.39 5.73
CA LYS A 521 1.63 29.97 7.13
C LYS A 521 0.29 29.45 7.65
N ALA A 522 -0.83 29.88 7.06
CA ALA A 522 -2.15 29.36 7.36
C ALA A 522 -2.48 28.08 6.56
N ALA A 523 -1.93 27.95 5.35
CA ALA A 523 -2.21 26.82 4.45
C ALA A 523 -1.29 25.60 4.65
N VAL A 524 0.03 25.81 4.80
CA VAL A 524 1.04 24.74 4.82
C VAL A 524 0.81 23.76 5.96
N PHE A 525 0.59 24.26 7.18
CA PHE A 525 0.45 23.39 8.35
C PHE A 525 -0.78 22.45 8.27
N PRO A 526 -2.01 22.94 7.96
CA PRO A 526 -3.15 22.06 7.72
C PRO A 526 -2.92 21.06 6.58
N LEU A 527 -2.33 21.48 5.46
CA LEU A 527 -2.04 20.59 4.32
C LEU A 527 -1.09 19.47 4.71
N GLN A 528 0.04 19.79 5.36
CA GLN A 528 1.01 18.80 5.84
C GLN A 528 0.40 17.86 6.87
N LEU A 529 -0.42 18.40 7.77
CA LEU A 529 -1.13 17.60 8.76
C LEU A 529 -2.11 16.62 8.10
N LEU A 530 -2.74 17.02 7.00
CA LEU A 530 -3.65 16.20 6.20
C LEU A 530 -2.93 15.29 5.19
N GLY A 531 -1.60 15.24 5.21
CA GLY A 531 -0.79 14.28 4.46
C GLY A 531 -0.28 14.77 3.10
N PHE A 532 -0.30 16.09 2.85
CA PHE A 532 0.27 16.67 1.63
C PHE A 532 1.74 17.05 1.84
N GLU A 533 2.58 16.80 0.82
CA GLU A 533 3.86 17.50 0.71
C GLU A 533 3.61 18.88 0.12
N VAL A 534 4.28 19.91 0.65
CA VAL A 534 4.00 21.30 0.28
C VAL A 534 5.28 22.02 -0.14
N ASP A 535 5.38 22.30 -1.43
CA ASP A 535 6.39 23.19 -2.02
C ASP A 535 5.87 24.62 -1.99
N ALA A 536 6.20 25.37 -0.95
CA ALA A 536 5.71 26.74 -0.73
C ALA A 536 6.61 27.79 -1.40
N VAL A 537 6.01 28.65 -2.23
CA VAL A 537 6.68 29.84 -2.78
C VAL A 537 6.05 31.11 -2.21
N HIS A 538 6.88 31.93 -1.58
CA HIS A 538 6.46 33.12 -0.85
C HIS A 538 6.50 34.36 -1.76
N THR A 539 5.34 34.90 -2.15
CA THR A 539 5.29 36.13 -2.98
C THR A 539 5.61 37.39 -2.22
N VAL A 540 5.30 37.38 -0.93
CA VAL A 540 5.71 38.42 0.01
C VAL A 540 6.25 37.75 1.25
N HIS A 541 7.28 38.34 1.85
CA HIS A 541 7.83 37.93 3.12
C HIS A 541 7.78 39.13 4.06
N LEU A 542 6.72 39.19 4.87
CA LEU A 542 6.40 40.30 5.77
C LEU A 542 6.62 39.91 7.24
N SER A 543 6.81 40.91 8.10
CA SER A 543 6.88 40.71 9.55
C SER A 543 5.58 40.15 10.14
N ASN A 544 4.43 40.59 9.62
CA ASN A 544 3.08 40.26 10.07
C ASN A 544 2.07 40.68 8.99
N HIS A 545 0.81 40.23 9.10
CA HIS A 545 -0.23 40.57 8.15
C HIS A 545 -0.61 42.06 8.22
N THR A 546 -1.27 42.56 7.17
CA THR A 546 -1.63 43.98 6.97
C THR A 546 -2.74 44.49 7.90
N GLY A 547 -3.31 43.62 8.73
CA GLY A 547 -4.28 44.00 9.76
C GLY A 547 -3.63 44.74 10.94
N TYR A 548 -2.33 44.52 11.16
CA TYR A 548 -1.54 45.27 12.14
C TYR A 548 -1.25 46.70 11.66
N PRO A 549 -1.04 47.66 12.57
CA PRO A 549 -0.80 49.05 12.22
C PRO A 549 0.57 49.27 11.54
N ILE A 550 1.54 48.38 11.78
CA ILE A 550 2.88 48.45 11.22
C ILE A 550 3.23 47.07 10.68
N TYR A 551 3.67 47.02 9.42
CA TYR A 551 4.22 45.82 8.78
C TYR A 551 5.31 46.26 7.81
N LYS A 552 6.33 45.41 7.62
CA LYS A 552 7.38 45.62 6.63
C LYS A 552 7.92 44.29 6.15
N GLY A 553 8.44 44.27 4.93
CA GLY A 553 9.08 43.08 4.39
C GLY A 553 9.51 43.25 2.94
N THR A 554 9.59 42.12 2.25
CA THR A 554 10.03 42.04 0.84
C THR A 554 8.93 41.44 -0.03
N VAL A 555 8.97 41.78 -1.32
CA VAL A 555 8.06 41.28 -2.35
C VAL A 555 8.92 40.58 -3.40
N LEU A 556 8.55 39.35 -3.74
CA LEU A 556 9.19 38.54 -4.77
C LEU A 556 8.96 39.18 -6.14
N LYS A 557 10.01 39.30 -6.95
CA LYS A 557 9.90 39.83 -8.31
C LYS A 557 9.50 38.75 -9.30
N SER A 558 8.87 39.15 -10.39
CA SER A 558 8.45 38.28 -11.49
C SER A 558 9.59 37.41 -12.07
N ALA A 559 10.78 37.99 -12.25
CA ALA A 559 11.97 37.26 -12.72
C ALA A 559 12.43 36.18 -11.72
N GLU A 560 12.42 36.49 -10.42
CA GLU A 560 12.87 35.57 -9.37
C GLU A 560 11.93 34.37 -9.26
N LEU A 561 10.61 34.58 -9.35
CA LEU A 561 9.62 33.51 -9.41
C LEU A 561 9.86 32.58 -10.61
N TRP A 562 10.07 33.15 -11.80
CA TRP A 562 10.33 32.36 -12.99
C TRP A 562 11.62 31.54 -12.87
N GLU A 563 12.69 32.10 -12.31
CA GLU A 563 13.95 31.39 -12.08
C GLU A 563 13.78 30.21 -11.11
N ILE A 564 13.04 30.38 -10.01
CA ILE A 564 12.73 29.30 -9.06
C ILE A 564 12.01 28.16 -9.78
N VAL A 565 10.91 28.46 -10.46
CA VAL A 565 10.10 27.44 -11.15
C VAL A 565 10.88 26.77 -12.28
N HIS A 566 11.63 27.54 -13.06
CA HIS A 566 12.42 27.00 -14.17
C HIS A 566 13.54 26.08 -13.67
N THR A 567 14.16 26.41 -12.54
CA THR A 567 15.17 25.55 -11.89
C THR A 567 14.53 24.27 -11.35
N MET A 568 13.33 24.35 -10.77
CA MET A 568 12.57 23.17 -10.35
C MET A 568 12.23 22.26 -11.55
N ASP A 569 11.78 22.83 -12.68
CA ASP A 569 11.50 22.07 -13.91
C ASP A 569 12.76 21.40 -14.45
N SER A 570 13.89 22.10 -14.43
CA SER A 570 15.18 21.58 -14.90
C SER A 570 15.67 20.37 -14.09
N ASN A 571 15.27 20.29 -12.81
CA ASN A 571 15.54 19.15 -11.93
C ASN A 571 14.46 18.05 -12.02
N GLY A 572 13.45 18.21 -12.87
CA GLY A 572 12.33 17.26 -12.99
C GLY A 572 11.34 17.32 -11.83
N LEU A 573 11.41 18.33 -10.96
CA LEU A 573 10.60 18.41 -9.73
C LEU A 573 9.14 18.82 -10.01
N LEU A 574 8.84 19.42 -11.17
CA LEU A 574 7.47 19.83 -11.49
C LEU A 574 6.55 18.66 -11.84
N ALA A 575 7.10 17.51 -12.24
CA ALA A 575 6.33 16.35 -12.68
C ALA A 575 5.55 15.67 -11.53
N GLN A 576 5.98 15.86 -10.28
CA GLN A 576 5.32 15.30 -9.11
C GLN A 576 4.18 16.17 -8.58
N ILE A 577 4.08 17.44 -9.01
CA ILE A 577 3.07 18.38 -8.51
C ILE A 577 1.69 17.96 -9.00
N THR A 578 0.80 17.62 -8.04
CA THR A 578 -0.57 17.17 -8.31
C THR A 578 -1.60 18.28 -8.08
N HIS A 579 -1.30 19.19 -7.16
CA HIS A 579 -2.19 20.29 -6.80
C HIS A 579 -1.45 21.63 -6.83
N LEU A 580 -2.20 22.67 -7.18
CA LEU A 580 -1.79 24.06 -7.11
C LEU A 580 -2.78 24.82 -6.24
N LEU A 581 -2.29 25.58 -5.26
CA LEU A 581 -3.09 26.50 -4.45
C LEU A 581 -2.48 27.90 -4.59
N THR A 582 -3.25 28.87 -5.10
CA THR A 582 -2.85 30.28 -5.19
C THR A 582 -3.78 31.16 -4.37
N GLY A 583 -3.23 32.22 -3.76
CA GLY A 583 -3.97 33.25 -3.03
C GLY A 583 -3.54 34.67 -3.41
N PHE A 584 -3.01 35.42 -2.46
CA PHE A 584 -2.72 36.86 -2.63
C PHE A 584 -1.64 37.15 -3.69
N VAL A 585 -2.02 37.86 -4.76
CA VAL A 585 -1.11 38.34 -5.81
C VAL A 585 -0.94 39.86 -5.75
N GLY A 586 0.29 40.31 -5.49
CA GLY A 586 0.59 41.72 -5.22
C GLY A 586 0.83 42.61 -6.45
N SER A 587 0.98 42.06 -7.67
CA SER A 587 1.26 42.87 -8.87
C SER A 587 0.88 42.19 -10.19
N GLY A 588 0.63 42.99 -11.24
CA GLY A 588 0.22 42.47 -12.55
C GLY A 588 1.34 41.70 -13.25
N GLU A 589 2.60 42.07 -13.02
CA GLU A 589 3.75 41.34 -13.56
C GLU A 589 3.86 39.93 -12.98
N LEU A 590 3.56 39.75 -11.69
CA LEU A 590 3.53 38.43 -11.06
C LEU A 590 2.41 37.57 -11.64
N MET A 591 1.21 38.14 -11.86
CA MET A 591 0.09 37.41 -12.48
C MET A 591 0.43 36.83 -13.85
N ALA A 592 1.14 37.59 -14.69
CA ALA A 592 1.57 37.10 -16.00
C ALA A 592 2.53 35.90 -15.89
N VAL A 593 3.40 35.88 -14.87
CA VAL A 593 4.26 34.73 -14.60
C VAL A 593 3.45 33.54 -14.07
N PHE A 594 2.46 33.76 -13.20
CA PHE A 594 1.61 32.68 -12.70
C PHE A 594 0.86 31.95 -13.80
N GLU A 595 0.28 32.67 -14.76
CA GLU A 595 -0.37 32.06 -15.91
C GLU A 595 0.61 31.15 -16.70
N ARG A 596 1.87 31.60 -16.84
CA ARG A 596 2.93 30.80 -17.48
C ARG A 596 3.29 29.56 -16.66
N VAL A 597 3.37 29.68 -15.34
CA VAL A 597 3.64 28.56 -14.41
C VAL A 597 2.50 27.55 -14.45
N ILE A 598 1.25 27.98 -14.40
CA ILE A 598 0.06 27.10 -14.48
C ILE A 598 0.08 26.29 -15.79
N ARG A 599 0.37 26.95 -16.92
CA ARG A 599 0.49 26.25 -18.21
C ARG A 599 1.62 25.24 -18.23
N LEU A 600 2.77 25.58 -17.64
CA LEU A 600 3.89 24.65 -17.53
C LEU A 600 3.53 23.44 -16.66
N LEU A 601 2.94 23.67 -15.48
CA LEU A 601 2.49 22.59 -14.59
C LEU A 601 1.45 21.69 -15.27
N ARG A 602 0.46 22.26 -15.96
CA ARG A 602 -0.53 21.48 -16.73
C ARG A 602 0.10 20.71 -17.89
N ALA A 603 1.15 21.23 -18.50
CA ALA A 603 1.91 20.50 -19.53
C ALA A 603 2.70 19.32 -18.96
N ARG A 604 3.12 19.38 -17.68
CA ARG A 604 3.77 18.26 -16.98
C ARG A 604 2.76 17.28 -16.38
N ASN A 605 1.63 17.79 -15.89
CA ASN A 605 0.55 17.02 -15.29
C ASN A 605 -0.81 17.54 -15.82
N PRO A 606 -1.40 16.87 -16.84
CA PRO A 606 -2.71 17.26 -17.39
C PRO A 606 -3.85 17.25 -16.37
N ASP A 607 -3.73 16.40 -15.33
CA ASP A 607 -4.75 16.22 -14.28
C ASP A 607 -4.58 17.19 -13.10
N LEU A 608 -3.72 18.21 -13.24
CA LEU A 608 -3.47 19.21 -12.18
C LEU A 608 -4.77 19.80 -11.63
N VAL A 609 -4.97 19.65 -10.32
CA VAL A 609 -6.04 20.30 -9.57
C VAL A 609 -5.57 21.68 -9.13
N TYR A 610 -6.14 22.72 -9.71
CA TYR A 610 -5.82 24.10 -9.36
C TYR A 610 -6.95 24.73 -8.52
N VAL A 611 -6.66 25.04 -7.26
CA VAL A 611 -7.52 25.83 -6.37
C VAL A 611 -7.07 27.29 -6.40
N CYS A 612 -7.94 28.16 -6.89
CA CYS A 612 -7.71 29.60 -6.96
C CYS A 612 -8.52 30.30 -5.87
N ASP A 613 -7.82 30.89 -4.89
CA ASP A 613 -8.38 31.85 -3.95
C ASP A 613 -8.12 33.27 -4.50
N PRO A 614 -9.11 33.96 -5.08
CA PRO A 614 -8.89 35.22 -5.80
C PRO A 614 -8.82 36.41 -4.82
N VAL A 615 -7.87 36.36 -3.89
CA VAL A 615 -7.72 37.32 -2.78
C VAL A 615 -7.52 38.74 -3.32
N GLN A 616 -8.59 39.53 -3.28
CA GLN A 616 -8.61 40.90 -3.79
C GLN A 616 -9.09 41.91 -2.76
N GLY A 617 -9.88 41.48 -1.78
CA GLY A 617 -10.48 42.37 -0.81
C GLY A 617 -11.62 41.74 -0.04
N ASP A 618 -12.12 42.46 0.96
CA ASP A 618 -13.26 42.02 1.76
C ASP A 618 -14.05 43.22 2.27
N HIS A 619 -15.34 43.02 2.54
CA HIS A 619 -16.26 44.05 3.05
C HIS A 619 -16.22 45.40 2.29
N GLY A 620 -16.09 45.34 0.96
CA GLY A 620 -16.04 46.55 0.12
C GLY A 620 -14.68 47.23 0.05
N ILE A 621 -13.65 46.69 0.72
CA ILE A 621 -12.30 47.24 0.74
C ILE A 621 -11.40 46.41 -0.17
N LEU A 622 -10.85 47.04 -1.21
CA LEU A 622 -9.86 46.43 -2.10
C LEU A 622 -8.47 46.45 -1.45
N TYR A 623 -7.79 45.30 -1.43
CA TYR A 623 -6.42 45.14 -0.90
C TYR A 623 -5.35 45.29 -1.98
N VAL A 624 -5.74 45.12 -3.23
CA VAL A 624 -4.86 45.10 -4.40
C VAL A 624 -5.01 46.36 -5.25
N SER A 625 -4.08 46.57 -6.18
CA SER A 625 -4.19 47.65 -7.18
C SER A 625 -5.49 47.50 -8.00
N PRO A 626 -6.22 48.58 -8.31
CA PRO A 626 -7.45 48.54 -9.13
C PRO A 626 -7.27 47.95 -10.55
N GLU A 627 -6.03 47.78 -11.01
CA GLU A 627 -5.70 47.17 -12.30
C GLU A 627 -5.70 45.62 -12.29
N LEU A 628 -5.69 44.99 -11.11
CA LEU A 628 -5.59 43.54 -10.94
C LEU A 628 -6.90 42.75 -11.15
N PRO A 629 -8.09 43.24 -10.78
CA PRO A 629 -9.33 42.47 -10.95
C PRO A 629 -9.62 41.98 -12.39
N PRO A 630 -9.34 42.74 -13.46
CA PRO A 630 -9.44 42.23 -14.83
C PRO A 630 -8.49 41.07 -15.15
N LEU A 631 -7.31 41.02 -14.53
CA LEU A 631 -6.31 39.97 -14.73
C LEU A 631 -6.71 38.68 -14.00
N PHE A 632 -7.31 38.78 -12.81
CA PHE A 632 -7.89 37.62 -12.11
C PHE A 632 -8.93 36.90 -12.98
N ARG A 633 -9.72 37.61 -13.78
CA ARG A 633 -10.70 36.99 -14.70
C ARG A 633 -10.06 36.08 -15.74
N GLN A 634 -8.81 36.33 -16.13
CA GLN A 634 -8.05 35.48 -17.04
C GLN A 634 -7.51 34.25 -16.30
N LEU A 635 -7.04 34.45 -15.06
CA LEU A 635 -6.48 33.38 -14.22
C LEU A 635 -7.54 32.32 -13.85
N ILE A 636 -8.75 32.73 -13.49
CA ILE A 636 -9.81 31.80 -13.07
C ILE A 636 -10.23 30.82 -14.18
N ALA A 637 -10.00 31.14 -15.45
CA ALA A 637 -10.29 30.23 -16.56
C ALA A 637 -9.42 28.97 -16.53
N HIS A 638 -8.31 29.01 -15.79
CA HIS A 638 -7.43 27.86 -15.59
C HIS A 638 -7.74 27.09 -14.30
N ALA A 639 -8.59 27.61 -13.41
CA ALA A 639 -8.87 27.00 -12.12
C ALA A 639 -9.78 25.76 -12.23
N THR A 640 -9.52 24.77 -11.38
CA THR A 640 -10.39 23.62 -11.16
C THR A 640 -11.44 23.94 -10.09
N VAL A 641 -11.01 24.62 -9.02
CA VAL A 641 -11.83 25.07 -7.89
C VAL A 641 -11.60 26.56 -7.67
N LEU A 642 -12.68 27.32 -7.47
CA LEU A 642 -12.63 28.76 -7.18
C LEU A 642 -13.27 29.05 -5.83
N THR A 643 -12.62 29.82 -4.95
CA THR A 643 -13.07 30.07 -3.57
C THR A 643 -13.25 31.57 -3.22
N PRO A 644 -14.01 32.37 -4.00
CA PRO A 644 -14.14 33.79 -3.71
C PRO A 644 -15.03 34.05 -2.48
N ASN A 645 -14.78 35.14 -1.76
CA ASN A 645 -15.79 35.71 -0.88
C ASN A 645 -16.86 36.50 -1.68
N GLN A 646 -17.93 36.96 -1.01
CA GLN A 646 -19.01 37.73 -1.64
C GLN A 646 -18.53 38.94 -2.46
N PHE A 647 -17.58 39.70 -1.92
CA PHE A 647 -17.06 40.91 -2.56
C PHE A 647 -16.20 40.57 -3.78
N GLU A 648 -15.32 39.58 -3.66
CA GLU A 648 -14.44 39.11 -4.73
C GLU A 648 -15.23 38.51 -5.91
N ALA A 649 -16.26 37.72 -5.63
CA ALA A 649 -17.17 37.22 -6.66
C ALA A 649 -17.82 38.38 -7.43
N GLY A 650 -18.19 39.45 -6.71
CA GLY A 650 -18.72 40.66 -7.35
C GLY A 650 -17.71 41.41 -8.21
N LEU A 651 -16.44 41.47 -7.80
CA LEU A 651 -15.35 42.04 -8.60
C LEU A 651 -15.09 41.23 -9.87
N LEU A 652 -15.07 39.90 -9.76
CA LEU A 652 -14.89 38.99 -10.89
C LEU A 652 -16.00 39.14 -11.94
N LEU A 653 -17.25 39.33 -11.49
CA LEU A 653 -18.43 39.49 -12.36
C LEU A 653 -18.77 40.94 -12.70
N ASN A 654 -18.04 41.91 -12.13
CA ASN A 654 -18.28 43.34 -12.32
C ASN A 654 -19.67 43.80 -11.85
N ARG A 655 -20.21 43.20 -10.78
CA ARG A 655 -21.48 43.59 -10.15
C ARG A 655 -21.52 43.18 -8.67
N PRO A 656 -22.12 43.95 -7.76
CA PRO A 656 -22.29 43.52 -6.37
C PRO A 656 -23.29 42.36 -6.27
N LEU A 657 -23.09 41.47 -5.29
CA LEU A 657 -24.04 40.40 -4.94
C LEU A 657 -24.84 40.85 -3.72
N LYS A 658 -26.16 40.99 -3.85
CA LYS A 658 -27.03 41.56 -2.82
C LYS A 658 -27.90 40.54 -2.08
N GLY A 659 -28.04 39.33 -2.62
CA GLY A 659 -28.83 38.27 -2.01
C GLY A 659 -28.52 36.89 -2.57
N LEU A 660 -29.28 35.89 -2.11
CA LEU A 660 -29.02 34.50 -2.43
C LEU A 660 -29.25 34.16 -3.91
N ARG A 661 -30.17 34.85 -4.59
CA ARG A 661 -30.36 34.71 -6.06
C ARG A 661 -29.15 35.19 -6.84
N ASP A 662 -28.60 36.34 -6.48
CA ASP A 662 -27.38 36.87 -7.10
C ASP A 662 -26.21 35.89 -6.89
N ALA A 663 -26.09 35.33 -5.69
CA ALA A 663 -25.05 34.35 -5.35
C ALA A 663 -25.17 33.06 -6.18
N ARG A 664 -26.38 32.52 -6.34
CA ARG A 664 -26.64 31.36 -7.20
C ARG A 664 -26.25 31.65 -8.65
N GLN A 665 -26.72 32.77 -9.20
CA GLN A 665 -26.40 33.17 -10.57
C GLN A 665 -24.90 33.42 -10.76
N ALA A 666 -24.24 34.02 -9.76
CA ALA A 666 -22.80 34.23 -9.78
C ALA A 666 -22.02 32.93 -9.86
N CYS A 667 -22.42 31.91 -9.10
CA CYS A 667 -21.82 30.58 -9.19
C CYS A 667 -21.96 29.99 -10.60
N GLU A 668 -23.14 30.09 -11.23
CA GLU A 668 -23.36 29.62 -12.61
C GLU A 668 -22.43 30.34 -13.61
N GLU A 669 -22.39 31.67 -13.56
CA GLU A 669 -21.54 32.46 -14.45
C GLU A 669 -20.04 32.22 -14.22
N LEU A 670 -19.63 31.91 -12.99
CA LEU A 670 -18.25 31.58 -12.67
C LEU A 670 -17.88 30.17 -13.12
N LEU A 671 -18.76 29.17 -12.99
CA LEU A 671 -18.57 27.83 -13.55
C LEU A 671 -18.39 27.90 -15.08
N ASP A 672 -19.18 28.75 -15.74
CA ASP A 672 -19.13 28.96 -17.20
C ASP A 672 -17.82 29.58 -17.68
N LYS A 673 -17.01 30.14 -16.77
CA LYS A 673 -15.69 30.70 -17.08
C LYS A 673 -14.56 29.67 -17.01
N GLY A 674 -14.79 28.44 -16.52
CA GLY A 674 -13.77 27.38 -16.50
C GLY A 674 -13.84 26.42 -15.29
N PRO A 675 -13.95 26.92 -14.04
CA PRO A 675 -13.97 26.08 -12.85
C PRO A 675 -15.03 24.98 -12.87
N ALA A 676 -14.69 23.80 -12.35
CA ALA A 676 -15.64 22.72 -12.14
C ALA A 676 -16.41 22.88 -10.83
N VAL A 677 -15.81 23.59 -9.86
CA VAL A 677 -16.37 23.87 -8.53
C VAL A 677 -16.18 25.35 -8.20
N VAL A 678 -17.23 25.98 -7.67
CA VAL A 678 -17.19 27.34 -7.11
C VAL A 678 -17.74 27.29 -5.68
N VAL A 679 -17.01 27.85 -4.72
CA VAL A 679 -17.45 27.97 -3.32
C VAL A 679 -17.41 29.43 -2.91
N LEU A 680 -18.58 30.06 -2.78
CA LEU A 680 -18.71 31.37 -2.16
C LEU A 680 -18.51 31.22 -0.65
N THR A 681 -17.32 31.60 -0.18
CA THR A 681 -16.79 31.25 1.15
C THR A 681 -17.52 31.96 2.29
N SER A 682 -18.12 33.12 2.02
CA SER A 682 -18.95 33.86 2.96
C SER A 682 -19.97 34.72 2.21
N LEU A 683 -21.22 34.66 2.67
CA LEU A 683 -22.33 35.51 2.23
C LEU A 683 -23.07 36.08 3.43
N ASP A 684 -23.25 37.39 3.41
CA ASP A 684 -24.11 38.12 4.33
C ASP A 684 -25.51 38.23 3.71
N LEU A 685 -26.47 37.49 4.30
CA LEU A 685 -27.84 37.39 3.76
C LEU A 685 -28.89 37.94 4.74
N PRO A 686 -29.86 38.75 4.26
CA PRO A 686 -30.94 39.32 5.08
C PRO A 686 -31.78 38.29 5.85
N ALA A 687 -32.04 37.11 5.28
CA ALA A 687 -32.85 36.09 5.97
C ALA A 687 -32.17 35.52 7.22
N TRP A 688 -30.83 35.48 7.26
CA TRP A 688 -30.08 34.81 8.33
C TRP A 688 -28.94 35.69 8.88
N PRO A 689 -29.25 36.85 9.48
CA PRO A 689 -28.24 37.84 9.88
C PRO A 689 -27.30 37.33 10.99
N GLN A 690 -27.71 36.31 11.75
CA GLN A 690 -26.90 35.67 12.79
C GLN A 690 -26.00 34.55 12.26
N HIS A 691 -26.01 34.30 10.95
CA HIS A 691 -25.22 33.26 10.31
C HIS A 691 -24.29 33.86 9.26
N VAL A 692 -23.26 33.09 8.92
CA VAL A 692 -22.53 33.23 7.65
C VAL A 692 -23.03 32.09 6.75
N THR A 693 -23.44 32.45 5.54
CA THR A 693 -23.92 31.48 4.56
C THR A 693 -22.82 31.16 3.56
N ILE A 694 -22.68 29.88 3.23
CA ILE A 694 -21.74 29.37 2.24
C ILE A 694 -22.58 28.73 1.14
N VAL A 695 -22.32 29.12 -0.11
CA VAL A 695 -22.97 28.54 -1.29
C VAL A 695 -21.90 27.90 -2.14
N ALA A 696 -22.07 26.62 -2.45
CA ALA A 696 -21.14 25.88 -3.29
C ALA A 696 -21.89 25.31 -4.50
N ALA A 697 -21.24 25.36 -5.66
CA ALA A 697 -21.78 24.83 -6.90
C ALA A 697 -20.77 23.91 -7.59
N GLN A 698 -21.26 22.82 -8.18
CA GLN A 698 -20.45 21.85 -8.91
C GLN A 698 -21.10 21.54 -10.25
N ARG A 699 -20.31 21.55 -11.33
CA ARG A 699 -20.74 21.16 -12.67
C ARG A 699 -20.97 19.64 -12.74
N LEU A 700 -22.02 19.21 -13.45
CA LEU A 700 -22.45 17.80 -13.51
C LEU A 700 -22.19 17.10 -14.87
N ASP A 701 -21.53 17.78 -15.80
CA ASP A 701 -21.26 17.26 -17.15
C ASP A 701 -20.53 15.89 -17.10
N GLY A 702 -21.16 14.83 -17.62
CA GLY A 702 -20.59 13.48 -17.73
C GLY A 702 -21.03 12.44 -16.67
N GLN A 703 -21.97 12.75 -15.78
CA GLN A 703 -22.56 11.76 -14.86
C GLN A 703 -23.90 11.22 -15.38
N GLU A 704 -23.94 9.97 -15.85
CA GLU A 704 -25.20 9.26 -16.11
C GLU A 704 -25.98 9.10 -14.79
N GLY A 705 -27.18 9.71 -14.68
CA GLY A 705 -28.13 9.37 -13.61
C GLY A 705 -28.99 10.49 -12.99
N ALA A 706 -28.79 11.77 -13.31
CA ALA A 706 -29.64 12.84 -12.74
C ALA A 706 -30.72 13.29 -13.73
N THR A 707 -31.97 12.83 -13.53
CA THR A 707 -33.15 13.27 -14.28
C THR A 707 -34.08 14.04 -13.34
N VAL A 708 -34.39 15.31 -13.65
CA VAL A 708 -35.49 16.07 -13.02
C VAL A 708 -36.31 16.72 -14.14
N PHE A 709 -37.63 16.55 -14.09
CA PHE A 709 -38.56 17.15 -15.05
C PHE A 709 -38.80 18.63 -14.68
N ARG A 710 -38.69 19.54 -15.65
CA ARG A 710 -39.11 20.94 -15.50
C ARG A 710 -40.52 21.07 -16.07
N GLU A 711 -41.48 21.54 -15.27
CA GLU A 711 -42.73 22.08 -15.80
C GLU A 711 -42.42 23.42 -16.47
N LEU A 712 -42.66 23.51 -17.78
CA LEU A 712 -42.86 24.79 -18.45
C LEU A 712 -44.36 24.94 -18.66
N GLU A 713 -44.90 26.08 -18.23
CA GLU A 713 -46.21 26.52 -18.66
C GLU A 713 -46.17 26.78 -20.17
N GLU A 714 -47.04 26.04 -20.87
CA GLU A 714 -47.69 26.29 -22.16
C GLU A 714 -46.83 26.75 -23.35
N ASP A 715 -46.35 25.79 -24.15
CA ASP A 715 -46.88 25.54 -25.49
C ASP A 715 -46.23 24.28 -26.08
N GLY A 716 -47.07 23.41 -26.66
CA GLY A 716 -46.74 22.01 -26.91
C GLY A 716 -45.57 21.76 -27.87
N ASP A 717 -44.53 21.11 -27.36
CA ASP A 717 -43.68 20.18 -28.10
C ASP A 717 -42.95 19.25 -27.11
N ALA A 718 -42.63 18.03 -27.55
CA ALA A 718 -42.24 16.89 -26.72
C ALA A 718 -41.15 17.17 -25.66
N LEU A 719 -41.40 16.70 -24.43
CA LEU A 719 -40.45 16.67 -23.29
C LEU A 719 -39.13 15.99 -23.70
N GLN A 720 -38.05 16.78 -23.87
CA GLN A 720 -36.69 16.24 -23.87
C GLN A 720 -36.15 16.22 -22.43
N PRO A 721 -35.65 15.06 -21.94
CA PRO A 721 -34.96 15.02 -20.66
C PRO A 721 -33.67 15.84 -20.72
N CYS A 722 -33.61 16.93 -19.95
CA CYS A 722 -32.39 17.71 -19.75
C CYS A 722 -31.89 17.47 -18.33
N SER A 723 -30.74 16.83 -18.17
CA SER A 723 -30.08 16.70 -16.87
C SER A 723 -29.68 18.08 -16.33
N PRO A 724 -29.71 18.31 -15.00
CA PRO A 724 -29.24 19.56 -14.43
C PRO A 724 -27.75 19.76 -14.75
N ARG A 725 -27.40 20.94 -15.28
CA ARG A 725 -26.03 21.31 -15.68
C ARG A 725 -25.09 21.44 -14.47
N CYS A 726 -25.63 21.73 -13.29
CA CYS A 726 -24.89 21.94 -12.05
C CYS A 726 -25.73 21.59 -10.82
N SER A 727 -25.06 21.26 -9.71
CA SER A 727 -25.64 21.06 -8.38
C SER A 727 -25.30 22.24 -7.47
N PHE A 728 -26.18 22.55 -6.51
CA PHE A 728 -25.99 23.62 -5.54
C PHE A 728 -26.16 23.13 -4.12
N LEU A 729 -25.24 23.56 -3.26
CA LEU A 729 -25.26 23.32 -1.83
C LEU A 729 -25.31 24.65 -1.08
N ILE A 730 -26.07 24.66 0.00
CA ILE A 730 -26.10 25.74 0.98
C ILE A 730 -25.72 25.18 2.35
N LEU A 731 -24.82 25.87 3.03
CA LEU A 731 -24.40 25.57 4.39
C LEU A 731 -24.40 26.87 5.21
N ARG A 732 -24.93 26.82 6.43
CA ARG A 732 -25.01 27.98 7.33
C ARG A 732 -24.27 27.66 8.62
N VAL A 733 -23.41 28.58 9.05
CA VAL A 733 -22.68 28.49 10.32
C VAL A 733 -22.96 29.72 11.19
N PRO A 734 -22.94 29.58 12.53
CA PRO A 734 -23.12 30.71 13.42
C PRO A 734 -22.09 31.81 13.18
N ARG A 735 -22.53 33.07 13.13
CA ARG A 735 -21.62 34.21 13.04
C ARG A 735 -20.93 34.41 14.39
N LEU A 736 -19.60 34.37 14.39
CA LEU A 736 -18.80 34.74 15.56
C LEU A 736 -18.58 36.25 15.58
N LYS A 737 -18.77 36.88 16.75
CA LYS A 737 -18.60 38.33 16.94
C LYS A 737 -17.14 38.69 17.15
N ALA A 738 -16.30 38.40 16.16
CA ALA A 738 -14.88 38.73 16.13
C ALA A 738 -14.41 38.87 14.68
N TYR A 739 -13.34 39.65 14.47
CA TYR A 739 -12.68 39.74 13.18
C TYR A 739 -11.46 38.82 13.17
N PHE A 740 -11.36 37.98 12.15
CA PHE A 740 -10.26 37.03 11.98
C PHE A 740 -9.59 37.28 10.64
N THR A 741 -8.27 37.20 10.59
CA THR A 741 -7.50 37.24 9.34
C THR A 741 -6.99 35.84 9.02
N GLY A 742 -6.92 35.47 7.75
CA GLY A 742 -6.43 34.16 7.28
C GLY A 742 -7.49 33.06 7.20
N THR A 743 -8.76 33.40 7.33
CA THR A 743 -9.88 32.45 7.24
C THR A 743 -10.08 31.91 5.84
N GLY A 744 -9.91 32.75 4.81
CA GLY A 744 -9.94 32.35 3.39
C GLY A 744 -8.82 31.36 3.09
N ASP A 745 -7.57 31.75 3.36
CA ASP A 745 -6.38 30.90 3.18
C ASP A 745 -6.54 29.51 3.83
N LEU A 746 -7.03 29.47 5.07
CA LEU A 746 -7.29 28.22 5.79
C LEU A 746 -8.41 27.41 5.13
N LEU A 747 -9.52 28.04 4.75
CA LEU A 747 -10.64 27.35 4.12
C LEU A 747 -10.26 26.79 2.75
N SER A 748 -9.55 27.56 1.93
CA SER A 748 -9.07 27.15 0.61
C SER A 748 -8.11 25.96 0.71
N ALA A 749 -7.20 25.97 1.68
CA ALA A 749 -6.31 24.84 1.97
C ALA A 749 -7.07 23.60 2.45
N LEU A 750 -8.04 23.76 3.36
CA LEU A 750 -8.88 22.66 3.84
C LEU A 750 -9.77 22.08 2.75
N LEU A 751 -10.37 22.93 1.91
CA LEU A 751 -11.18 22.50 0.77
C LEU A 751 -10.35 21.72 -0.25
N LEU A 752 -9.13 22.18 -0.58
CA LEU A 752 -8.20 21.44 -1.42
C LEU A 752 -7.95 20.04 -0.85
N ALA A 753 -7.58 19.98 0.43
CA ALA A 753 -7.24 18.72 1.08
C ALA A 753 -8.42 17.75 1.15
N HIS A 754 -9.60 18.24 1.53
CA HIS A 754 -10.78 17.40 1.69
C HIS A 754 -11.43 17.03 0.37
N LEU A 755 -11.38 17.88 -0.67
CA LEU A 755 -11.81 17.49 -2.01
C LEU A 755 -10.97 16.33 -2.54
N HIS A 756 -9.65 16.36 -2.34
CA HIS A 756 -8.79 15.23 -2.68
C HIS A 756 -9.17 13.96 -1.91
N ARG A 757 -9.29 14.05 -0.57
CA ARG A 757 -9.61 12.89 0.29
C ARG A 757 -10.99 12.28 0.01
N GLU A 758 -11.96 13.12 -0.32
CA GLU A 758 -13.33 12.72 -0.64
C GLU A 758 -13.54 12.44 -2.14
N LYS A 759 -12.44 12.25 -2.91
CA LYS A 759 -12.47 11.93 -4.35
C LYS A 759 -13.33 12.89 -5.18
N ASN A 760 -13.16 14.18 -4.94
CA ASN A 760 -13.90 15.29 -5.56
C ASN A 760 -15.39 15.36 -5.23
N SER A 761 -15.84 14.68 -4.17
CA SER A 761 -17.19 14.83 -3.63
C SER A 761 -17.32 16.14 -2.85
N LEU A 762 -18.02 17.12 -3.41
CA LEU A 762 -18.07 18.49 -2.88
C LEU A 762 -18.76 18.57 -1.51
N ARG A 763 -19.89 17.87 -1.31
CA ARG A 763 -20.66 17.96 -0.07
C ARG A 763 -19.86 17.56 1.18
N PRO A 764 -19.30 16.34 1.28
CA PRO A 764 -18.53 15.94 2.46
C PRO A 764 -17.27 16.79 2.62
N ALA A 765 -16.60 17.17 1.52
CA ALA A 765 -15.42 18.03 1.59
C ALA A 765 -15.74 19.41 2.19
N LEU A 766 -16.85 20.01 1.76
CA LEU A 766 -17.33 21.29 2.27
C LEU A 766 -17.70 21.22 3.76
N GLU A 767 -18.45 20.18 4.16
CA GLU A 767 -18.87 19.99 5.56
C GLU A 767 -17.65 19.88 6.51
N VAL A 768 -16.66 19.07 6.13
CA VAL A 768 -15.47 18.82 6.95
C VAL A 768 -14.56 20.05 6.98
N ALA A 769 -14.32 20.70 5.83
CA ALA A 769 -13.51 21.91 5.76
C ALA A 769 -14.11 23.06 6.61
N VAL A 770 -15.42 23.27 6.51
CA VAL A 770 -16.10 24.31 7.29
C VAL A 770 -16.14 23.96 8.78
N ALA A 771 -16.32 22.69 9.14
CA ALA A 771 -16.28 22.26 10.54
C ALA A 771 -14.89 22.49 11.18
N ALA A 772 -13.81 22.20 10.45
CA ALA A 772 -12.45 22.49 10.89
C ALA A 772 -12.22 23.99 11.09
N LEU A 773 -12.61 24.80 10.10
CA LEU A 773 -12.55 26.26 10.20
C LEU A 773 -13.34 26.77 11.42
N GLN A 774 -14.59 26.35 11.61
CA GLN A 774 -15.42 26.79 12.73
C GLN A 774 -14.82 26.42 14.08
N THR A 775 -14.19 25.24 14.19
CA THR A 775 -13.54 24.83 15.44
C THR A 775 -12.35 25.73 15.76
N VAL A 776 -11.50 26.02 14.77
CA VAL A 776 -10.38 26.96 14.92
C VAL A 776 -10.88 28.35 15.31
N LEU A 777 -11.92 28.86 14.65
CA LEU A 777 -12.45 30.20 14.95
C LEU A 777 -13.11 30.27 16.32
N ALA A 778 -13.82 29.23 16.75
CA ALA A 778 -14.41 29.17 18.08
C ALA A 778 -13.34 29.18 19.19
N ASP A 779 -12.28 28.38 19.06
CA ASP A 779 -11.16 28.39 20.00
C ASP A 779 -10.40 29.73 19.97
N THR A 780 -10.19 30.30 18.78
CA THR A 780 -9.57 31.62 18.63
C THR A 780 -10.41 32.71 19.30
N ALA A 781 -11.72 32.71 19.11
CA ALA A 781 -12.66 33.63 19.77
C ALA A 781 -12.58 33.49 21.30
N ALA A 782 -12.67 32.26 21.81
CA ALA A 782 -12.63 31.96 23.24
C ALA A 782 -11.30 32.43 23.87
N HIS A 783 -10.19 32.20 23.17
CA HIS A 783 -8.87 32.63 23.63
C HIS A 783 -8.69 34.15 23.61
N SER A 784 -9.24 34.83 22.60
CA SER A 784 -9.11 36.29 22.46
C SER A 784 -9.87 37.09 23.54
N GLN A 785 -10.72 36.42 24.33
CA GLN A 785 -11.60 37.02 25.36
C GLN A 785 -12.47 38.16 24.83
N SER A 786 -12.95 38.08 23.58
CA SER A 786 -13.55 39.23 22.88
C SER A 786 -15.00 39.55 23.31
N ALA A 787 -15.15 40.22 24.44
CA ALA A 787 -16.03 41.39 24.52
C ALA A 787 -15.26 42.71 24.28
N ALA A 788 -13.93 42.66 24.09
CA ALA A 788 -13.10 43.82 23.79
C ALA A 788 -13.11 44.14 22.28
N ASP A 789 -13.86 45.19 21.94
CA ASP A 789 -13.89 45.97 20.70
C ASP A 789 -13.45 45.27 19.39
N ILE A 790 -14.41 44.66 18.68
CA ILE A 790 -14.25 43.97 17.38
C ILE A 790 -13.57 44.87 16.31
N LYS A 791 -13.58 46.20 16.51
CA LYS A 791 -13.02 47.18 15.59
C LYS A 791 -11.58 47.61 15.91
N SER A 792 -11.00 47.22 17.05
CA SER A 792 -9.64 47.64 17.39
C SER A 792 -8.60 46.91 16.52
N ARG A 793 -7.79 47.68 15.80
CA ARG A 793 -6.65 47.19 15.01
C ARG A 793 -5.31 47.46 15.70
N ASP A 794 -5.29 47.59 17.03
CA ASP A 794 -4.04 47.67 17.76
C ASP A 794 -3.30 46.32 17.73
N ALA A 795 -1.97 46.37 17.82
CA ALA A 795 -1.13 45.19 17.67
C ALA A 795 -1.42 44.09 18.70
N ALA A 796 -1.83 44.43 19.92
CA ALA A 796 -2.13 43.44 20.95
C ALA A 796 -3.46 42.73 20.65
N THR A 797 -4.45 43.46 20.13
CA THR A 797 -5.73 42.87 19.68
C THR A 797 -5.53 41.97 18.48
N CYS A 798 -4.81 42.42 17.43
CA CYS A 798 -4.46 41.56 16.30
C CYS A 798 -3.78 40.28 16.76
N ARG A 799 -2.79 40.38 17.66
CA ARG A 799 -2.06 39.22 18.18
C ARG A 799 -2.94 38.21 18.92
N ARG A 800 -3.97 38.66 19.66
CA ARG A 800 -4.91 37.78 20.37
C ARG A 800 -5.93 37.11 19.45
N GLN A 801 -6.18 37.69 18.27
CA GLN A 801 -7.14 37.21 17.28
C GLN A 801 -6.50 36.35 16.16
N GLU A 802 -5.21 36.09 16.24
CA GLU A 802 -4.51 35.17 15.33
C GLU A 802 -5.06 33.75 15.43
N LEU A 803 -5.25 33.10 14.28
CA LEU A 803 -5.80 31.75 14.22
C LEU A 803 -4.97 30.75 15.03
N ARG A 804 -5.64 29.97 15.89
CA ARG A 804 -4.99 28.98 16.76
C ARG A 804 -4.79 27.64 16.06
N LEU A 805 -4.09 27.63 14.92
CA LEU A 805 -3.96 26.43 14.07
C LEU A 805 -3.28 25.25 14.80
N VAL A 806 -2.12 25.50 15.41
CA VAL A 806 -1.32 24.46 16.09
C VAL A 806 -2.09 23.86 17.28
N GLN A 807 -2.79 24.70 18.03
CA GLN A 807 -3.58 24.26 19.18
C GLN A 807 -4.79 23.40 18.76
N ASN A 808 -5.27 23.60 17.53
CA ASN A 808 -6.39 22.88 16.95
C ASN A 808 -5.95 21.80 15.96
N ALA A 809 -4.70 21.32 16.01
CA ALA A 809 -4.21 20.28 15.10
C ALA A 809 -5.12 19.04 15.06
N GLN A 810 -5.59 18.56 16.20
CA GLN A 810 -6.50 17.42 16.23
C GLN A 810 -7.86 17.72 15.58
N ALA A 811 -8.36 18.94 15.75
CA ALA A 811 -9.60 19.38 15.11
C ALA A 811 -9.43 19.59 13.60
N LEU A 812 -8.25 19.99 13.13
CA LEU A 812 -7.91 20.05 11.71
C LEU A 812 -7.85 18.64 11.09
N LEU A 813 -7.35 17.63 11.83
CA LEU A 813 -7.32 16.23 11.39
C LEU A 813 -8.70 15.55 11.39
N ARG A 814 -9.50 15.81 12.43
CA ARG A 814 -10.78 15.15 12.70
C ARG A 814 -11.79 16.18 13.23
N PRO A 815 -12.29 17.08 12.37
CA PRO A 815 -13.21 18.11 12.82
C PRO A 815 -14.58 17.52 13.16
N PRO A 816 -15.21 17.97 14.26
CA PRO A 816 -16.57 17.59 14.57
C PRO A 816 -17.55 18.31 13.64
N VAL A 817 -18.15 17.61 12.68
CA VAL A 817 -19.16 18.17 11.77
C VAL A 817 -20.47 18.42 12.52
N GLN A 818 -20.71 19.68 12.88
CA GLN A 818 -21.93 20.12 13.57
C GLN A 818 -22.98 20.71 12.61
N HIS A 819 -22.53 21.26 11.49
CA HIS A 819 -23.37 21.88 10.47
C HIS A 819 -23.23 21.13 9.16
N ARG A 820 -24.35 20.81 8.52
CA ARG A 820 -24.39 20.03 7.29
C ARG A 820 -24.83 20.87 6.11
N ALA A 821 -24.27 20.55 4.94
CA ALA A 821 -24.63 21.14 3.68
C ALA A 821 -25.88 20.41 3.15
N ARG A 822 -26.84 21.19 2.66
CA ARG A 822 -28.04 20.67 2.00
C ARG A 822 -28.19 21.28 0.63
N GLU A 823 -29.08 20.72 -0.18
CA GLU A 823 -29.39 21.31 -1.47
C GLU A 823 -30.02 22.70 -1.29
N LEU A 824 -29.59 23.62 -2.15
CA LEU A 824 -30.20 24.94 -2.28
C LEU A 824 -31.54 24.79 -3.01
N THR A 825 -32.61 25.28 -2.41
CA THR A 825 -33.97 25.15 -2.93
C THR A 825 -34.57 26.52 -3.30
N GLU A 826 -35.61 26.55 -4.13
CA GLU A 826 -36.34 27.81 -4.40
C GLU A 826 -36.93 28.44 -3.13
N LYS A 827 -37.31 27.61 -2.14
CA LYS A 827 -37.79 28.10 -0.84
C LYS A 827 -36.75 28.96 -0.10
N ASP A 828 -35.47 28.62 -0.24
CA ASP A 828 -34.38 29.39 0.37
C ASP A 828 -34.25 30.77 -0.29
N LEU A 829 -34.44 30.83 -1.62
CA LEU A 829 -34.39 32.06 -2.39
C LEU A 829 -35.56 32.98 -2.02
N GLU A 830 -36.78 32.42 -1.96
CA GLU A 830 -37.97 33.15 -1.53
C GLU A 830 -37.91 33.62 -0.06
N GLU A 831 -37.24 32.87 0.83
CA GLU A 831 -37.03 33.29 2.21
C GLU A 831 -36.12 34.53 2.28
N ASP A 832 -35.02 34.53 1.52
CA ASP A 832 -34.08 35.66 1.46
C ASP A 832 -34.69 36.89 0.78
N ASP A 833 -35.39 36.72 -0.35
CA ASP A 833 -36.07 37.81 -1.06
C ASP A 833 -37.10 38.51 -0.16
N ARG A 834 -37.89 37.73 0.60
CA ARG A 834 -38.87 38.28 1.54
C ARG A 834 -38.22 39.03 2.69
N ALA A 835 -37.10 38.53 3.21
CA ALA A 835 -36.36 39.20 4.26
C ALA A 835 -35.73 40.51 3.76
N ALA A 836 -35.20 40.54 2.54
CA ALA A 836 -34.68 41.74 1.90
C ALA A 836 -35.77 42.80 1.72
N ALA A 837 -36.93 42.42 1.18
CA ALA A 837 -38.06 43.33 0.98
C ALA A 837 -38.68 43.85 2.30
N ALA A 838 -38.62 43.07 3.37
CA ALA A 838 -39.04 43.50 4.71
C ALA A 838 -38.06 44.49 5.35
N GLY A 839 -36.77 44.38 5.05
CA GLY A 839 -35.72 45.29 5.52
C GLY A 839 -35.67 46.64 4.79
N GLU A 840 -36.18 46.74 3.56
CA GLU A 840 -36.28 48.01 2.81
C GLU A 840 -37.52 48.86 3.22
N ASN A 841 -38.49 48.28 3.92
CA ASN A 841 -39.73 48.93 4.37
C ASN A 841 -39.73 49.37 5.86
N GLY A 842 -38.61 49.22 6.57
CA GLY A 842 -38.43 49.65 7.97
C GLY A 842 -37.21 50.53 8.12
#